data_AF-A0A8C7P5S9-F1
#
_entry.id   AF-A0A8C7P5S9-F1
#
_cell.length_a   1.000
_cell.length_b   1.000
_cell.length_c   1.000
_cell.angle_alpha   90.00
_cell.angle_beta   90.00
_cell.angle_gamma   90.00
#
_symmetry.space_group_name_H-M   'P 1'
#
loop_
_entity.id
_entity.type
_entity.pdbx_description
1 polymer ?
#
loop_
_entity_poly.entity_id
_entity_poly.type
_entity_poly.pdbx_seq_one_letter_code
_entity_poly.pdbx_strand_id
1 'polypeptide(L)'
;MCINSLTFILKNRPSENSSILLLNHYLSVFFSGEPAQYDPTFNGPIRKRGCTDIICCVLFMVVILGYMAVGILAWLYGDPRHVLYPRNSTGMFCGIGLNRKMWPIESDISSLHNNSSFYSASCCFVSETLSVITSVNRSFPGLCCSDIVNSFNAKEIGVRIFEDFASSWQWIIAALVIAMVVSFLFLLLLRFIAPVMVWVLIFGVLAVGAYGIYHCWWEYDNYRKSTVSIADIGFTTDFKVYLQVKETWLAFLIILSVVEGILLLTLIFLRTRILIAIALIQESSKAVSHMMSTLFYPLVTFVLLVVCVAYWGITALYLATSGNPVYKVVTLNSTQGNCGQIGGNVTCDPQVNYSWCPSARCIFIKYNNEGLLQRNLFNLQIYNVVAFLWCINFVIALGQCTLAGAFASYYWAFSKPSDIPTFPLSQAFILGLWWCLSLLECSQTIYLYSYNLTAQNPCARFLMCCLKCCFWCLEKFIKFLNRNAYIMIAVYGKNFCVSAKNAFMLLMRNIVRVVVLDKVTDLLLFFGKLLVVGGVGVLAFFFFSGRIRLPGSNFRTEMLNYYWMPIIVVVVGAYLIAHGFFSVYNMCVDTLFLCFLEDLERHDGTMQKPYYMSKNLMKILNKKNKGPKKGKGKD
;
A
#
# COMPACT_ATOMS: atom_id res chain seq x y z
N MET A 1 5.81 -39.12 -31.99
CA MET A 1 4.39 -38.69 -32.11
C MET A 1 4.22 -37.23 -32.58
N CYS A 2 5.20 -36.33 -32.40
CA CYS A 2 5.11 -34.92 -32.83
C CYS A 2 5.09 -34.67 -34.35
N ILE A 3 5.62 -35.57 -35.18
CA ILE A 3 5.71 -35.34 -36.64
C ILE A 3 4.35 -35.59 -37.34
N ASN A 4 3.55 -36.55 -36.86
CA ASN A 4 2.25 -36.87 -37.46
C ASN A 4 1.14 -35.82 -37.14
N SER A 5 1.33 -34.97 -36.12
CA SER A 5 0.40 -33.87 -35.82
C SER A 5 0.61 -32.65 -36.73
N LEU A 6 1.82 -32.43 -37.24
CA LEU A 6 2.09 -31.30 -38.14
C LEU A 6 1.44 -31.50 -39.52
N THR A 7 1.39 -32.75 -40.00
CA THR A 7 0.81 -33.09 -41.31
C THR A 7 -0.72 -32.96 -41.33
N PHE A 8 -1.38 -33.02 -40.17
CA PHE A 8 -2.83 -32.81 -40.06
C PHE A 8 -3.22 -31.32 -40.13
N ILE A 9 -2.31 -30.41 -39.75
CA ILE A 9 -2.54 -28.96 -39.74
C ILE A 9 -2.50 -28.37 -41.16
N LEU A 10 -1.74 -28.96 -42.09
CA LEU A 10 -1.65 -28.45 -43.47
C LEU A 10 -2.82 -28.87 -44.37
N LYS A 11 -3.68 -29.83 -43.95
CA LYS A 11 -4.73 -30.39 -44.81
C LYS A 11 -6.14 -29.81 -44.60
N ASN A 12 -6.39 -29.05 -43.53
CA ASN A 12 -7.69 -28.42 -43.27
C ASN A 12 -7.52 -26.96 -42.88
N ARG A 13 -8.01 -26.01 -43.70
CA ARG A 13 -8.19 -24.60 -43.30
C ARG A 13 -9.17 -24.54 -42.12
N PRO A 14 -8.79 -24.04 -40.92
CA PRO A 14 -9.76 -23.80 -39.86
C PRO A 14 -10.01 -22.30 -39.67
N SER A 15 -11.26 -21.96 -39.34
CA SER A 15 -11.76 -20.62 -39.00
C SER A 15 -11.07 -19.99 -37.78
N GLU A 16 -11.03 -18.65 -37.72
CA GLU A 16 -10.42 -17.75 -36.70
C GLU A 16 -10.66 -18.08 -35.21
N ASN A 17 -11.61 -18.94 -34.85
CA ASN A 17 -11.74 -19.45 -33.47
C ASN A 17 -10.54 -20.33 -33.04
N SER A 18 -9.76 -20.84 -33.99
CA SER A 18 -8.71 -21.83 -33.72
C SER A 18 -7.41 -21.23 -33.18
N SER A 19 -7.08 -19.96 -33.43
CA SER A 19 -5.82 -19.35 -32.98
C SER A 19 -5.81 -19.05 -31.47
N ILE A 20 -6.96 -18.63 -30.92
CA ILE A 20 -7.13 -18.48 -29.46
C ILE A 20 -7.29 -19.84 -28.79
N LEU A 21 -7.93 -20.81 -29.46
CA LEU A 21 -7.94 -22.21 -29.01
C LEU A 21 -6.54 -22.80 -28.98
N LEU A 22 -5.67 -22.46 -29.94
CA LEU A 22 -4.26 -22.87 -29.98
C LEU A 22 -3.43 -22.18 -28.90
N LEU A 23 -3.63 -20.89 -28.62
CA LEU A 23 -2.95 -20.22 -27.49
C LEU A 23 -3.42 -20.78 -26.15
N ASN A 24 -4.73 -21.04 -26.00
CA ASN A 24 -5.30 -21.67 -24.81
C ASN A 24 -4.86 -23.13 -24.70
N HIS A 25 -4.72 -23.85 -25.81
CA HIS A 25 -4.18 -25.21 -25.88
C HIS A 25 -2.69 -25.21 -25.53
N TYR A 26 -1.87 -24.31 -26.08
CA TYR A 26 -0.44 -24.20 -25.74
C TYR A 26 -0.22 -23.81 -24.27
N LEU A 27 -0.96 -22.82 -23.73
CA LEU A 27 -0.88 -22.44 -22.31
C LEU A 27 -1.44 -23.51 -21.37
N SER A 28 -2.53 -24.20 -21.75
CA SER A 28 -3.10 -25.30 -20.97
C SER A 28 -2.24 -26.57 -20.99
N VAL A 29 -1.56 -26.85 -22.11
CA VAL A 29 -0.61 -27.97 -22.24
C VAL A 29 0.68 -27.67 -21.46
N PHE A 30 1.11 -26.41 -21.40
CA PHE A 30 2.31 -26.03 -20.62
C PHE A 30 2.05 -26.05 -19.10
N PHE A 31 0.81 -25.77 -18.66
CA PHE A 31 0.37 -25.84 -17.25
C PHE A 31 -0.67 -26.95 -17.04
N SER A 32 -0.35 -28.15 -17.52
CA SER A 32 -1.25 -29.31 -17.48
C SER A 32 -1.39 -29.87 -16.06
N GLY A 33 -2.29 -29.29 -15.28
CA GLY A 33 -2.93 -29.99 -14.15
C GLY A 33 -4.19 -30.72 -14.63
N GLU A 34 -4.66 -31.72 -13.89
CA GLU A 34 -5.95 -32.37 -14.16
C GLU A 34 -7.15 -31.49 -13.72
N PRO A 35 -8.28 -31.49 -14.46
CA PRO A 35 -9.49 -30.75 -14.07
C PRO A 35 -10.01 -31.21 -12.70
N ALA A 36 -10.50 -30.28 -11.89
CA ALA A 36 -10.97 -30.60 -10.54
C ALA A 36 -12.21 -31.51 -10.61
N GLN A 37 -12.16 -32.66 -9.94
CA GLN A 37 -13.31 -33.57 -9.90
C GLN A 37 -14.44 -33.01 -9.00
N TYR A 38 -15.67 -33.35 -9.36
CA TYR A 38 -16.85 -33.04 -8.57
C TYR A 38 -16.84 -33.83 -7.26
N ASP A 39 -17.02 -33.13 -6.14
CA ASP A 39 -17.12 -33.72 -4.81
C ASP A 39 -18.57 -33.62 -4.31
N PRO A 40 -19.31 -34.74 -4.18
CA PRO A 40 -20.70 -34.75 -3.71
C PRO A 40 -20.85 -34.32 -2.24
N THR A 41 -19.77 -34.27 -1.47
CA THR A 41 -19.80 -33.86 -0.05
C THR A 41 -19.61 -32.35 0.15
N PHE A 42 -19.29 -31.61 -0.92
CA PHE A 42 -19.05 -30.16 -0.86
C PHE A 42 -20.37 -29.38 -0.76
N ASN A 43 -20.64 -28.84 0.44
CA ASN A 43 -21.82 -28.01 0.73
C ASN A 43 -21.47 -26.52 0.86
N GLY A 44 -20.51 -26.04 0.07
CA GLY A 44 -20.01 -24.65 0.15
C GLY A 44 -19.30 -24.33 1.48
N PRO A 45 -19.07 -23.05 1.79
CA PRO A 45 -18.43 -22.61 3.03
C PRO A 45 -19.31 -22.72 4.30
N ILE A 46 -20.45 -23.43 4.27
CA ILE A 46 -21.59 -23.17 5.17
C ILE A 46 -21.69 -24.09 6.41
N ARG A 47 -20.69 -24.92 6.78
CA ARG A 47 -20.81 -25.69 8.05
C ARG A 47 -19.49 -25.99 8.78
N LYS A 48 -19.57 -25.93 10.12
CA LYS A 48 -18.55 -26.14 11.19
C LYS A 48 -17.27 -26.84 10.69
N ARG A 49 -16.22 -26.04 10.45
CA ARG A 49 -14.88 -26.56 10.10
C ARG A 49 -13.95 -26.45 11.31
N GLY A 50 -13.14 -27.48 11.57
CA GLY A 50 -12.08 -27.49 12.58
C GLY A 50 -10.72 -27.11 11.99
N CYS A 51 -9.76 -26.67 12.81
CA CYS A 51 -8.44 -26.20 12.38
C CYS A 51 -7.65 -27.29 11.64
N THR A 52 -7.17 -27.01 10.42
CA THR A 52 -6.30 -27.94 9.66
C THR A 52 -4.85 -27.91 10.12
N ASP A 53 -4.34 -26.82 10.70
CA ASP A 53 -2.92 -26.67 11.02
C ASP A 53 -2.68 -26.12 12.44
N ILE A 54 -2.84 -27.00 13.43
CA ILE A 54 -2.65 -26.70 14.86
C ILE A 54 -1.22 -26.21 15.17
N ILE A 55 -0.22 -26.76 14.49
CA ILE A 55 1.21 -26.44 14.70
C ILE A 55 1.50 -24.97 14.38
N CYS A 56 0.98 -24.47 13.26
CA CYS A 56 1.15 -23.08 12.85
C CYS A 56 0.44 -22.10 13.79
N CYS A 57 -0.73 -22.49 14.32
CA CYS A 57 -1.42 -21.71 15.36
C CYS A 57 -0.55 -21.57 16.62
N VAL A 58 0.14 -22.64 17.04
CA VAL A 58 1.06 -22.60 18.20
C VAL A 58 2.25 -21.69 17.92
N LEU A 59 2.88 -21.78 16.74
CA LEU A 59 4.00 -20.91 16.36
C LEU A 59 3.61 -19.43 16.34
N PHE A 60 2.43 -19.09 15.80
CA PHE A 60 1.93 -17.72 15.83
C PHE A 60 1.76 -17.20 17.26
N MET A 61 1.16 -18.00 18.14
CA MET A 61 0.99 -17.62 19.54
C MET A 61 2.35 -17.39 20.21
N VAL A 62 3.35 -18.22 19.92
CA VAL A 62 4.72 -18.02 20.43
C VAL A 62 5.32 -16.71 19.94
N VAL A 63 5.16 -16.37 18.65
CA VAL A 63 5.69 -15.11 18.08
C VAL A 63 4.97 -13.89 18.67
N ILE A 64 3.65 -13.93 18.83
CA ILE A 64 2.90 -12.83 19.45
C ILE A 64 3.28 -12.68 20.93
N LEU A 65 3.40 -13.79 21.67
CA LEU A 65 3.83 -13.75 23.07
C LEU A 65 5.25 -13.21 23.20
N GLY A 66 6.16 -13.61 22.31
CA GLY A 66 7.51 -13.02 22.24
C GLY A 66 7.46 -11.53 21.93
N TYR A 67 6.58 -11.09 21.03
CA TYR A 67 6.42 -9.67 20.69
C TYR A 67 5.88 -8.83 21.85
N MET A 68 4.95 -9.38 22.61
CA MET A 68 4.45 -8.78 23.85
C MET A 68 5.55 -8.72 24.92
N ALA A 69 6.34 -9.79 25.07
CA ALA A 69 7.44 -9.83 26.04
C ALA A 69 8.52 -8.78 25.72
N VAL A 70 8.89 -8.63 24.44
CA VAL A 70 9.84 -7.58 24.01
C VAL A 70 9.28 -6.19 24.26
N GLY A 71 7.99 -5.96 24.02
CA GLY A 71 7.33 -4.69 24.35
C GLY A 71 7.36 -4.37 25.84
N ILE A 72 7.06 -5.36 26.70
CA ILE A 72 7.13 -5.20 28.17
C ILE A 72 8.56 -4.89 28.62
N LEU A 73 9.55 -5.62 28.11
CA LEU A 73 10.97 -5.37 28.42
C LEU A 73 11.41 -3.98 27.96
N ALA A 74 11.01 -3.56 26.75
CA ALA A 74 11.27 -2.22 26.25
C ALA A 74 10.67 -1.15 27.18
N TRP A 75 9.45 -1.37 27.65
CA TRP A 75 8.76 -0.44 28.54
C TRP A 75 9.40 -0.34 29.93
N LEU A 76 9.89 -1.46 30.48
CA LEU A 76 10.55 -1.50 31.79
C LEU A 76 11.91 -0.80 31.81
N TYR A 77 12.66 -0.87 30.71
CA TYR A 77 14.05 -0.37 30.65
C TYR A 77 14.23 0.90 29.80
N GLY A 78 13.22 1.30 29.03
CA GLY A 78 13.25 2.48 28.18
C GLY A 78 12.62 3.70 28.85
N ASP A 79 13.23 4.87 28.65
CA ASP A 79 12.62 6.15 29.01
C ASP A 79 12.41 7.01 27.74
N PRO A 80 11.16 7.27 27.30
CA PRO A 80 10.90 8.01 26.07
C PRO A 80 11.28 9.49 26.16
N ARG A 81 11.50 10.03 27.37
CA ARG A 81 11.85 11.44 27.59
C ARG A 81 13.18 11.81 26.93
N HIS A 82 14.07 10.84 26.73
CA HIS A 82 15.35 11.02 26.05
C HIS A 82 15.22 11.57 24.62
N VAL A 83 14.10 11.32 23.94
CA VAL A 83 13.88 11.78 22.56
C VAL A 83 13.06 13.06 22.50
N LEU A 84 12.14 13.28 23.44
CA LEU A 84 11.31 14.49 23.47
C LEU A 84 12.06 15.76 23.90
N TYR A 85 13.05 15.63 24.78
CA TYR A 85 13.69 16.78 25.41
C TYR A 85 15.19 16.84 25.12
N PRO A 86 15.71 17.97 24.60
CA PRO A 86 17.16 18.16 24.49
C PRO A 86 17.79 18.20 25.88
N ARG A 87 19.00 17.66 26.01
CA ARG A 87 19.80 17.67 27.25
C ARG A 87 20.92 18.70 27.17
N ASN A 88 21.27 19.28 28.31
CA ASN A 88 22.47 20.12 28.45
C ASN A 88 23.74 19.25 28.61
N SER A 89 24.93 19.87 28.64
CA SER A 89 26.22 19.19 28.78
C SER A 89 26.41 18.42 30.10
N THR A 90 25.58 18.71 31.11
CA THR A 90 25.52 17.96 32.39
C THR A 90 24.47 16.84 32.37
N GLY A 91 23.80 16.62 31.23
CA GLY A 91 22.85 15.53 31.02
C GLY A 91 21.46 15.77 31.62
N MET A 92 21.12 16.98 32.03
CA MET A 92 19.79 17.37 32.50
C MET A 92 18.88 17.78 31.33
N PHE A 93 17.58 17.48 31.42
CA PHE A 93 16.59 17.90 30.43
C PHE A 93 16.38 19.43 30.46
N CYS A 94 16.39 20.08 29.30
CA CYS A 94 16.04 21.49 29.17
C CYS A 94 14.52 21.68 29.28
N GLY A 95 14.06 22.72 30.00
CA GLY A 95 12.64 23.08 30.09
C GLY A 95 11.82 22.36 31.16
N ILE A 96 12.41 21.44 31.94
CA ILE A 96 11.74 20.70 33.03
C ILE A 96 12.51 20.89 34.36
N GLY A 97 11.79 21.04 35.48
CA GLY A 97 12.39 21.17 36.81
C GLY A 97 13.20 22.47 37.01
N LEU A 98 14.37 22.38 37.65
CA LEU A 98 15.29 23.52 37.92
C LEU A 98 15.82 24.19 36.63
N ASN A 99 15.71 23.55 35.46
CA ASN A 99 16.13 24.08 34.16
C ASN A 99 14.97 24.68 33.33
N ARG A 100 13.87 25.08 33.98
CA ARG A 100 12.68 25.64 33.31
C ARG A 100 12.97 26.94 32.52
N LYS A 101 14.01 27.69 32.87
CA LYS A 101 14.37 28.97 32.22
C LYS A 101 15.28 28.83 30.98
N MET A 102 15.61 27.61 30.56
CA MET A 102 16.57 27.35 29.46
C MET A 102 15.89 27.03 28.10
N TRP A 103 14.69 27.57 27.87
CA TRP A 103 14.07 27.72 26.54
C TRP A 103 13.67 29.20 26.40
N PRO A 104 13.85 29.86 25.25
CA PRO A 104 13.70 31.30 25.16
C PRO A 104 12.25 31.68 25.43
N ILE A 105 12.02 32.34 26.57
CA ILE A 105 10.76 33.04 26.81
C ILE A 105 10.99 34.45 26.30
N GLU A 106 10.24 34.75 25.26
CA GLU A 106 9.86 36.07 24.83
C GLU A 106 9.29 36.86 26.02
N SER A 107 10.09 37.77 26.57
CA SER A 107 9.59 38.86 27.40
C SER A 107 10.61 40.00 27.41
N ASP A 108 10.11 41.17 27.00
CA ASP A 108 10.71 42.52 27.06
C ASP A 108 11.57 42.99 25.87
N ILE A 109 10.97 42.96 24.68
CA ILE A 109 11.35 43.86 23.57
C ILE A 109 10.75 45.24 23.85
N SER A 110 11.36 46.01 24.77
CA SER A 110 11.11 47.46 24.83
C SER A 110 12.24 48.29 25.46
N SER A 111 13.35 47.69 25.91
CA SER A 111 14.43 48.46 26.59
C SER A 111 15.85 48.30 26.00
N LEU A 112 16.01 47.81 24.77
CA LEU A 112 17.35 47.65 24.15
C LEU A 112 17.43 48.29 22.74
N HIS A 113 17.09 49.57 22.66
CA HIS A 113 17.72 50.44 21.66
C HIS A 113 18.94 51.07 22.34
N ASN A 114 20.14 50.86 21.78
CA ASN A 114 21.46 51.35 22.22
C ASN A 114 22.25 50.43 23.15
N ASN A 115 22.75 49.31 22.63
CA ASN A 115 24.18 48.98 22.72
C ASN A 115 24.49 47.68 21.95
N SER A 116 25.40 47.78 20.99
CA SER A 116 25.84 46.72 20.07
C SER A 116 26.77 45.68 20.73
N SER A 117 26.45 45.22 21.94
CA SER A 117 27.34 44.33 22.73
C SER A 117 26.65 43.14 23.39
N PHE A 118 25.41 42.81 23.04
CA PHE A 118 24.66 41.71 23.70
C PHE A 118 24.25 40.54 22.80
N TYR A 119 24.96 40.31 21.70
CA TYR A 119 24.89 39.03 20.96
C TYR A 119 25.87 38.01 21.56
N SER A 120 25.71 37.66 22.84
CA SER A 120 26.51 36.59 23.48
C SER A 120 25.75 35.89 24.59
N ALA A 121 24.57 35.36 24.27
CA ALA A 121 23.83 34.51 25.20
C ALA A 121 22.97 33.47 24.46
N SER A 122 23.62 32.58 23.68
CA SER A 122 23.14 31.22 23.39
C SER A 122 24.17 30.48 22.51
N CYS A 123 25.24 29.99 23.13
CA CYS A 123 26.10 28.90 22.64
C CYS A 123 27.20 28.63 23.69
N CYS A 124 26.90 27.87 24.75
CA CYS A 124 27.96 27.32 25.59
C CYS A 124 28.61 26.13 24.87
N PHE A 125 29.43 26.41 23.84
CA PHE A 125 30.68 25.69 23.48
C PHE A 125 31.37 26.24 22.21
N VAL A 126 31.43 27.56 21.98
CA VAL A 126 32.42 28.14 21.04
C VAL A 126 32.82 29.54 21.52
N SER A 127 33.66 29.64 22.56
CA SER A 127 34.14 30.95 23.04
C SER A 127 35.65 31.01 23.31
N GLU A 128 36.45 30.09 22.76
CA GLU A 128 37.91 30.20 22.87
C GLU A 128 38.69 29.84 21.59
N THR A 129 38.01 29.79 20.43
CA THR A 129 38.68 29.63 19.12
C THR A 129 38.27 30.69 18.09
N LEU A 130 37.52 31.73 18.49
CA LEU A 130 37.05 32.77 17.57
C LEU A 130 38.03 33.95 17.39
N SER A 131 39.18 33.96 18.08
CA SER A 131 40.27 34.92 17.83
C SER A 131 41.36 34.36 16.89
N VAL A 132 41.29 33.08 16.52
CA VAL A 132 42.28 32.43 15.64
C VAL A 132 41.76 32.23 14.21
N ILE A 133 40.44 32.22 13.98
CA ILE A 133 39.84 31.87 12.68
C ILE A 133 39.67 33.11 11.75
N THR A 134 39.90 34.34 12.23
CA THR A 134 39.89 35.52 11.35
C THR A 134 41.16 35.69 10.51
N SER A 135 42.21 34.88 10.70
CA SER A 135 43.45 34.93 9.91
C SER A 135 43.61 33.81 8.87
N VAL A 136 42.69 32.84 8.79
CA VAL A 136 42.77 31.72 7.84
C VAL A 136 41.56 31.71 6.90
N ASN A 137 41.35 32.82 6.19
CA ASN A 137 40.32 32.93 5.14
C ASN A 137 40.84 32.48 3.75
N ARG A 138 41.56 31.36 3.69
CA ARG A 138 41.82 30.66 2.43
C ARG A 138 41.76 29.17 2.68
N SER A 139 40.89 28.48 1.94
CA SER A 139 40.69 27.03 1.84
C SER A 139 39.70 26.40 2.85
N PHE A 140 38.48 26.13 2.33
CA PHE A 140 37.42 25.19 2.75
C PHE A 140 36.02 25.85 2.72
N PRO A 141 35.22 25.64 1.64
CA PRO A 141 33.82 26.01 1.61
C PRO A 141 32.94 24.84 2.05
N GLY A 142 31.98 25.09 2.95
CA GLY A 142 30.75 24.28 3.03
C GLY A 142 30.43 23.58 4.37
N LEU A 143 29.14 23.63 4.70
CA LEU A 143 28.35 22.80 5.63
C LEU A 143 28.48 23.06 7.14
N CYS A 144 27.48 23.78 7.68
CA CYS A 144 26.66 23.37 8.85
C CYS A 144 25.68 24.47 9.32
N CYS A 145 25.82 25.73 8.88
CA CYS A 145 24.93 26.81 9.31
C CYS A 145 23.56 26.86 8.58
N SER A 146 23.42 26.23 7.41
CA SER A 146 22.14 26.21 6.67
C SER A 146 21.06 25.37 7.35
N ASP A 147 21.45 24.25 7.97
CA ASP A 147 20.48 23.22 8.40
C ASP A 147 19.78 23.58 9.71
N ILE A 148 20.46 24.35 10.57
CA ILE A 148 19.91 24.84 11.85
C ILE A 148 18.89 25.97 11.59
N VAL A 149 19.17 26.89 10.66
CA VAL A 149 18.21 27.95 10.25
C VAL A 149 16.97 27.35 9.59
N ASN A 150 17.16 26.31 8.77
CA ASN A 150 16.05 25.56 8.17
C ASN A 150 15.19 24.84 9.22
N SER A 151 15.77 24.40 10.33
CA SER A 151 15.04 23.74 11.44
C SER A 151 14.13 24.70 12.21
N PHE A 152 14.54 25.96 12.43
CA PHE A 152 13.70 26.98 13.05
C PHE A 152 12.53 27.40 12.16
N ASN A 153 12.77 27.58 10.86
CA ASN A 153 11.70 27.85 9.89
C ASN A 153 10.69 26.69 9.82
N ALA A 154 11.14 25.43 9.87
CA ALA A 154 10.25 24.27 9.86
C ALA A 154 9.33 24.20 11.09
N LYS A 155 9.83 24.62 12.27
CA LYS A 155 9.02 24.69 13.49
C LYS A 155 7.93 25.75 13.39
N GLU A 156 8.25 26.94 12.91
CA GLU A 156 7.28 28.04 12.76
C GLU A 156 6.20 27.72 11.72
N ILE A 157 6.60 27.16 10.57
CA ILE A 157 5.67 26.67 9.55
C ILE A 157 4.77 25.58 10.14
N GLY A 158 5.33 24.66 10.94
CA GLY A 158 4.57 23.59 11.61
C GLY A 158 3.52 24.09 12.60
N VAL A 159 3.81 25.13 13.38
CA VAL A 159 2.84 25.74 14.31
C VAL A 159 1.66 26.35 13.56
N ARG A 160 1.92 27.11 12.49
CA ARG A 160 0.87 27.71 11.65
C ARG A 160 -0.01 26.65 10.98
N ILE A 161 0.59 25.55 10.52
CA ILE A 161 -0.16 24.39 9.97
C ILE A 161 -1.05 23.75 11.04
N PHE A 162 -0.56 23.61 12.28
CA PHE A 162 -1.35 23.03 13.37
C PHE A 162 -2.54 23.92 13.74
N GLU A 163 -2.37 25.24 13.79
CA GLU A 163 -3.46 26.20 14.00
C GLU A 163 -4.53 26.08 12.90
N ASP A 164 -4.09 26.02 11.63
CA ASP A 164 -4.98 25.83 10.47
C ASP A 164 -5.80 24.52 10.59
N PHE A 165 -5.18 23.41 11.06
CA PHE A 165 -5.87 22.15 11.31
C PHE A 165 -6.82 22.21 12.51
N ALA A 166 -6.38 22.78 13.63
CA ALA A 166 -7.18 22.90 14.85
C ALA A 166 -8.45 23.74 14.63
N SER A 167 -8.39 24.71 13.73
CA SER A 167 -9.56 25.51 13.34
C SER A 167 -10.49 24.78 12.35
N SER A 168 -9.93 24.02 11.40
CA SER A 168 -10.70 23.45 10.27
C SER A 168 -11.08 21.97 10.39
N TRP A 169 -10.67 21.27 11.45
CA TRP A 169 -10.83 19.82 11.60
C TRP A 169 -12.26 19.30 11.40
N GLN A 170 -13.29 20.02 11.86
CA GLN A 170 -14.68 19.60 11.71
C GLN A 170 -15.11 19.55 10.24
N TRP A 171 -14.68 20.54 9.44
CA TRP A 171 -14.96 20.61 8.01
C TRP A 171 -14.18 19.54 7.23
N ILE A 172 -12.94 19.26 7.65
CA ILE A 172 -12.15 18.15 7.10
C ILE A 172 -12.89 16.83 7.34
N ILE A 173 -13.35 16.57 8.57
CA ILE A 173 -14.10 15.34 8.89
C ILE A 173 -15.42 15.29 8.08
N ALA A 174 -16.17 16.39 8.00
CA ALA A 174 -17.40 16.44 7.21
C ALA A 174 -17.14 16.10 5.73
N ALA A 175 -16.08 16.64 5.12
CA ALA A 175 -15.70 16.32 3.75
C ALA A 175 -15.31 14.84 3.57
N LEU A 176 -14.61 14.24 4.54
CA LEU A 176 -14.26 12.82 4.52
C LEU A 176 -15.50 11.92 4.67
N VAL A 177 -16.49 12.31 5.48
CA VAL A 177 -17.78 11.61 5.57
C VAL A 177 -18.54 11.69 4.25
N ILE A 178 -18.56 12.86 3.59
CA ILE A 178 -19.14 13.00 2.25
C ILE A 178 -18.41 12.09 1.26
N ALA A 179 -17.07 12.04 1.27
CA ALA A 179 -16.30 11.15 0.41
C ALA A 179 -16.66 9.67 0.61
N MET A 180 -16.89 9.26 1.87
CA MET A 180 -17.34 7.91 2.22
C MET A 180 -18.73 7.61 1.64
N VAL A 181 -19.69 8.52 1.82
CA VAL A 181 -21.05 8.37 1.28
C VAL A 181 -21.04 8.33 -0.24
N VAL A 182 -20.26 9.20 -0.90
CA VAL A 182 -20.15 9.21 -2.37
C VAL A 182 -19.51 7.93 -2.89
N SER A 183 -18.46 7.42 -2.21
CA SER A 183 -17.84 6.13 -2.56
C SER A 183 -18.82 4.96 -2.43
N PHE A 184 -19.62 4.96 -1.36
CA PHE A 184 -20.66 3.97 -1.14
C PHE A 184 -21.76 4.02 -2.21
N LEU A 185 -22.27 5.23 -2.49
CA LEU A 185 -23.28 5.44 -3.54
C LEU A 185 -22.76 5.02 -4.91
N PHE A 186 -21.50 5.34 -5.25
CA PHE A 186 -20.88 4.92 -6.50
C PHE A 186 -20.90 3.39 -6.65
N LEU A 187 -20.51 2.64 -5.61
CA LEU A 187 -20.53 1.17 -5.63
C LEU A 187 -21.93 0.57 -5.82
N LEU A 188 -22.97 1.21 -5.27
CA LEU A 188 -24.36 0.80 -5.49
C LEU A 188 -24.82 1.11 -6.93
N LEU A 189 -24.43 2.27 -7.46
CA LEU A 189 -24.77 2.69 -8.82
C LEU A 189 -24.06 1.88 -9.91
N LEU A 190 -22.94 1.22 -9.59
CA LEU A 190 -22.24 0.31 -10.52
C LEU A 190 -23.15 -0.79 -11.08
N ARG A 191 -24.23 -1.16 -10.38
CA ARG A 191 -25.22 -2.11 -10.89
C ARG A 191 -25.78 -1.72 -12.26
N PHE A 192 -26.11 -0.44 -12.45
CA PHE A 192 -26.75 0.07 -13.67
C PHE A 192 -25.73 0.69 -14.61
N ILE A 193 -24.73 1.35 -14.05
CA ILE A 193 -23.79 2.16 -14.81
C ILE A 193 -22.64 1.29 -15.35
N ALA A 194 -22.30 0.13 -14.76
CA ALA A 194 -21.14 -0.66 -15.19
C ALA A 194 -21.11 -1.00 -16.69
N PRO A 195 -22.19 -1.49 -17.35
CA PRO A 195 -22.15 -1.76 -18.78
C PRO A 195 -21.92 -0.47 -19.60
N VAL A 196 -22.68 0.59 -19.27
CA VAL A 196 -22.58 1.88 -19.96
C VAL A 196 -21.18 2.45 -19.80
N MET A 197 -20.63 2.43 -18.59
CA MET A 197 -19.30 2.91 -18.28
C MET A 197 -18.23 2.15 -19.07
N VAL A 198 -18.28 0.81 -19.07
CA VAL A 198 -17.29 0.02 -19.84
C VAL A 198 -17.33 0.36 -21.33
N TRP A 199 -18.52 0.51 -21.93
CA TRP A 199 -18.63 0.91 -23.33
C TRP A 199 -18.14 2.35 -23.58
N VAL A 200 -18.52 3.30 -22.73
CA VAL A 200 -18.05 4.69 -22.81
C VAL A 200 -16.53 4.75 -22.68
N LEU A 201 -15.93 3.93 -21.82
CA LEU A 201 -14.48 3.87 -21.66
C LEU A 201 -13.80 3.25 -22.88
N ILE A 202 -14.36 2.18 -23.45
CA ILE A 202 -13.83 1.58 -24.68
C ILE A 202 -13.88 2.58 -25.84
N PHE A 203 -15.04 3.22 -26.08
CA PHE A 203 -15.18 4.24 -27.11
C PHE A 203 -14.34 5.48 -26.82
N GLY A 204 -14.19 5.86 -25.56
CA GLY A 204 -13.36 6.99 -25.14
C GLY A 204 -11.88 6.77 -25.44
N VAL A 205 -11.35 5.58 -25.15
CA VAL A 205 -9.95 5.24 -25.47
C VAL A 205 -9.73 5.26 -26.98
N LEU A 206 -10.65 4.68 -27.76
CA LEU A 206 -10.60 4.69 -29.22
C LEU A 206 -10.70 6.12 -29.79
N ALA A 207 -11.57 6.96 -29.23
CA ALA A 207 -11.74 8.33 -29.66
C ALA A 207 -10.49 9.19 -29.39
N VAL A 208 -9.85 9.01 -28.24
CA VAL A 208 -8.59 9.70 -27.91
C VAL A 208 -7.45 9.25 -28.83
N GLY A 209 -7.36 7.95 -29.13
CA GLY A 209 -6.40 7.41 -30.10
C GLY A 209 -6.61 7.99 -31.51
N ALA A 210 -7.85 7.96 -31.99
CA ALA A 210 -8.22 8.54 -33.27
C ALA A 210 -7.96 10.06 -33.34
N TYR A 211 -8.26 10.81 -32.27
CA TYR A 211 -7.94 12.23 -32.18
C TYR A 211 -6.43 12.49 -32.20
N GLY A 212 -5.63 11.65 -31.52
CA GLY A 212 -4.17 11.71 -31.58
C GLY A 212 -3.62 11.53 -32.99
N ILE A 213 -4.15 10.54 -33.73
CA ILE A 213 -3.77 10.31 -35.14
C ILE A 213 -4.14 11.52 -36.00
N TYR A 214 -5.35 12.05 -35.85
CA TYR A 214 -5.79 13.25 -36.55
C TYR A 214 -4.90 14.47 -36.26
N HIS A 215 -4.58 14.70 -34.98
CA HIS A 215 -3.72 15.81 -34.57
C HIS A 215 -2.30 15.67 -35.13
N CYS A 216 -1.72 14.46 -35.10
CA CYS A 216 -0.41 14.22 -35.70
C CYS A 216 -0.42 14.41 -37.23
N TRP A 217 -1.51 14.07 -37.91
CA TRP A 217 -1.66 14.31 -39.35
C TRP A 217 -1.74 15.81 -39.67
N TRP A 218 -2.54 16.56 -38.90
CA TRP A 218 -2.68 18.00 -39.06
C TRP A 218 -1.35 18.72 -38.89
N GLU A 219 -0.60 18.37 -37.84
CA GLU A 219 0.69 19.01 -37.56
C GLU A 219 1.78 18.58 -38.56
N TYR A 220 1.73 17.33 -39.03
CA TYR A 220 2.59 16.88 -40.13
C TYR A 220 2.38 17.70 -41.40
N ASP A 221 1.13 18.01 -41.76
CA ASP A 221 0.83 18.80 -42.96
C ASP A 221 1.30 20.25 -42.81
N ASN A 222 1.18 20.84 -41.62
CA ASN A 222 1.71 22.18 -41.31
C ASN A 222 3.24 22.27 -41.53
N TYR A 223 3.99 21.26 -41.10
CA TYR A 223 5.46 21.23 -41.25
C TYR A 223 5.96 20.56 -42.53
N ARG A 224 5.05 20.15 -43.42
CA ARG A 224 5.37 19.40 -44.64
C ARG A 224 6.31 20.15 -45.58
N LYS A 225 6.20 21.49 -45.61
CA LYS A 225 7.03 22.39 -46.44
C LYS A 225 8.33 22.83 -45.77
N SER A 226 8.55 22.46 -44.51
CA SER A 226 9.77 22.84 -43.79
C SER A 226 10.97 21.98 -44.24
N THR A 227 12.13 22.64 -44.38
CA THR A 227 13.39 22.05 -44.86
C THR A 227 14.27 21.49 -43.75
N VAL A 228 13.93 21.73 -42.48
CA VAL A 228 14.70 21.26 -41.32
C VAL A 228 14.52 19.75 -41.17
N SER A 229 15.62 18.99 -41.22
CA SER A 229 15.65 17.53 -41.09
C SER A 229 16.26 17.11 -39.76
N ILE A 230 15.96 15.89 -39.28
CA ILE A 230 16.54 15.35 -38.02
C ILE A 230 18.08 15.28 -38.08
N ALA A 231 18.68 15.16 -39.28
CA ALA A 231 20.14 15.09 -39.43
C ALA A 231 20.84 16.43 -39.14
N ASP A 232 20.14 17.56 -39.30
CA ASP A 232 20.69 18.90 -39.09
C ASP A 232 20.67 19.30 -37.60
N ILE A 233 19.88 18.61 -36.80
CA ILE A 233 19.64 18.86 -35.38
C ILE A 233 20.32 17.73 -34.62
N GLY A 234 21.53 17.97 -34.13
CA GLY A 234 22.26 16.99 -33.33
C GLY A 234 21.49 16.53 -32.07
N PHE A 235 22.12 15.73 -31.22
CA PHE A 235 21.51 15.33 -29.94
C PHE A 235 21.37 16.54 -29.00
N THR A 236 20.17 17.13 -28.97
CA THR A 236 19.77 18.19 -28.01
C THR A 236 18.80 17.58 -26.99
N THR A 237 18.71 18.17 -25.80
CA THR A 237 17.76 17.72 -24.76
C THR A 237 16.43 18.49 -24.80
N ASP A 238 16.30 19.45 -25.71
CA ASP A 238 15.12 20.30 -25.83
C ASP A 238 14.04 19.63 -26.68
N PHE A 239 13.04 19.04 -26.02
CA PHE A 239 11.93 18.33 -26.66
C PHE A 239 11.13 19.20 -27.66
N LYS A 240 11.09 20.52 -27.43
CA LYS A 240 10.44 21.48 -28.34
C LYS A 240 11.05 21.50 -29.73
N VAL A 241 12.37 21.26 -29.83
CA VAL A 241 13.08 21.27 -31.11
C VAL A 241 12.66 20.06 -31.95
N TYR A 242 12.49 18.89 -31.32
CA TYR A 242 11.99 17.69 -31.98
C TYR A 242 10.54 17.81 -32.45
N LEU A 243 9.70 18.60 -31.75
CA LEU A 243 8.30 18.85 -32.13
C LEU A 243 8.14 19.78 -33.34
N GLN A 244 9.20 20.45 -33.80
CA GLN A 244 9.15 21.34 -34.98
C GLN A 244 9.54 20.63 -36.29
N VAL A 245 9.86 19.34 -36.22
CA VAL A 245 10.36 18.56 -37.35
C VAL A 245 9.23 17.70 -37.94
N LYS A 246 9.09 17.67 -39.26
CA LYS A 246 8.03 16.86 -39.91
C LYS A 246 8.20 15.35 -39.70
N GLU A 247 9.44 14.87 -39.65
CA GLU A 247 9.75 13.43 -39.53
C GLU A 247 9.30 12.85 -38.17
N THR A 248 9.30 13.66 -37.10
CA THR A 248 8.84 13.21 -35.78
C THR A 248 7.33 13.04 -35.75
N TRP A 249 6.57 13.96 -36.35
CA TRP A 249 5.11 13.83 -36.49
C TRP A 249 4.71 12.65 -37.38
N LEU A 250 5.45 12.40 -38.47
CA LEU A 250 5.25 11.21 -39.31
C LEU A 250 5.49 9.91 -38.51
N ALA A 251 6.58 9.86 -37.73
CA ALA A 251 6.87 8.71 -36.88
C ALA A 251 5.78 8.49 -35.82
N PHE A 252 5.33 9.54 -35.14
CA PHE A 252 4.23 9.45 -34.17
C PHE A 252 2.92 9.00 -34.83
N LEU A 253 2.60 9.49 -36.02
CA LEU A 253 1.42 9.07 -36.77
C LEU A 253 1.44 7.56 -37.06
N ILE A 254 2.56 7.03 -37.56
CA ILE A 254 2.70 5.59 -37.85
C ILE A 254 2.57 4.77 -36.57
N ILE A 255 3.28 5.17 -35.50
CA ILE A 255 3.25 4.46 -34.21
C ILE A 255 1.82 4.44 -33.63
N LEU A 256 1.16 5.59 -33.55
CA LEU A 256 -0.21 5.70 -33.02
C LEU A 256 -1.20 4.90 -33.87
N SER A 257 -1.05 4.90 -35.21
CA SER A 257 -1.91 4.14 -36.11
C SER A 257 -1.76 2.63 -35.91
N VAL A 258 -0.53 2.13 -35.75
CA VAL A 258 -0.26 0.71 -35.49
C VAL A 258 -0.80 0.31 -34.11
N VAL A 259 -0.56 1.13 -33.08
CA VAL A 259 -1.05 0.87 -31.72
C VAL A 259 -2.58 0.85 -31.68
N GLU A 260 -3.24 1.81 -32.31
CA GLU A 260 -4.71 1.88 -32.39
C GLU A 260 -5.29 0.68 -33.16
N GLY A 261 -4.65 0.27 -34.27
CA GLY A 261 -5.04 -0.92 -35.02
C GLY A 261 -4.94 -2.21 -34.21
N ILE A 262 -3.85 -2.39 -33.44
CA ILE A 262 -3.69 -3.52 -32.52
C ILE A 262 -4.76 -3.46 -31.43
N LEU A 263 -5.02 -2.29 -30.85
CA LEU A 263 -6.00 -2.11 -29.80
C LEU A 263 -7.42 -2.48 -30.29
N LEU A 264 -7.83 -1.99 -31.46
CA LEU A 264 -9.09 -2.38 -32.11
C LEU A 264 -9.19 -3.89 -32.34
N LEU A 265 -8.14 -4.50 -32.89
CA LEU A 265 -8.10 -5.94 -33.14
C LEU A 265 -8.28 -6.74 -31.84
N THR A 266 -7.56 -6.36 -30.77
CA THR A 266 -7.71 -7.02 -29.46
C THR A 266 -9.11 -6.87 -28.88
N LEU A 267 -9.74 -5.70 -28.98
CA LEU A 267 -11.11 -5.46 -28.50
C LEU A 267 -12.14 -6.31 -29.24
N ILE A 268 -12.00 -6.46 -30.56
CA ILE A 268 -12.89 -7.30 -31.38
C ILE A 268 -12.78 -8.77 -30.95
N PHE A 269 -11.55 -9.29 -30.79
CA PHE A 269 -11.33 -10.67 -30.36
C PHE A 269 -11.84 -10.95 -28.93
N LEU A 270 -11.74 -9.97 -28.03
CA LEU A 270 -12.11 -10.13 -26.63
C LEU A 270 -13.57 -9.77 -26.34
N ARG A 271 -14.37 -9.36 -27.33
CA ARG A 271 -15.77 -8.93 -27.17
C ARG A 271 -16.62 -9.88 -26.32
N THR A 272 -16.51 -11.19 -26.55
CA THR A 272 -17.29 -12.20 -25.84
C THR A 272 -16.82 -12.35 -24.39
N ARG A 273 -15.53 -12.15 -24.13
CA ARG A 273 -14.94 -12.16 -22.78
C ARG A 273 -15.32 -10.90 -22.00
N ILE A 274 -15.35 -9.74 -22.66
CA ILE A 274 -15.79 -8.47 -22.06
C ILE A 274 -17.25 -8.57 -21.62
N LEU A 275 -18.13 -9.19 -22.41
CA LEU A 275 -19.53 -9.41 -22.02
C LEU A 275 -19.66 -10.30 -20.75
N ILE A 276 -18.83 -11.34 -20.63
CA ILE A 276 -18.78 -12.18 -19.42
C ILE A 276 -18.29 -11.35 -18.22
N ALA A 277 -17.25 -10.53 -18.40
CA ALA A 277 -16.73 -9.66 -17.35
C ALA A 277 -17.79 -8.64 -16.89
N ILE A 278 -18.49 -7.97 -17.81
CA ILE A 278 -19.58 -7.04 -17.48
C ILE A 278 -20.68 -7.75 -16.67
N ALA A 279 -21.08 -8.95 -17.08
CA ALA A 279 -22.09 -9.71 -16.35
C ALA A 279 -21.62 -10.09 -14.92
N LEU A 280 -20.35 -10.46 -14.75
CA LEU A 280 -19.77 -10.75 -13.45
C LEU A 280 -19.66 -9.51 -12.55
N ILE A 281 -19.28 -8.36 -13.11
CA ILE A 281 -19.23 -7.07 -12.40
C ILE A 281 -20.64 -6.70 -11.91
N GLN A 282 -21.67 -6.88 -12.74
CA GLN A 282 -23.07 -6.66 -12.32
C GLN A 282 -23.51 -7.60 -11.18
N GLU A 283 -23.15 -8.88 -11.25
CA GLU A 283 -23.43 -9.83 -10.16
C GLU A 283 -22.64 -9.50 -8.88
N SER A 284 -21.42 -8.98 -9.01
CA SER A 284 -20.58 -8.54 -7.89
C SER A 284 -21.20 -7.34 -7.16
N SER A 285 -21.72 -6.36 -7.91
CA SER A 285 -22.44 -5.22 -7.33
C SER A 285 -23.70 -5.68 -6.57
N LYS A 286 -24.44 -6.70 -7.07
CA LYS A 286 -25.56 -7.31 -6.33
C LYS A 286 -25.09 -8.00 -5.05
N ALA A 287 -23.99 -8.76 -5.11
CA ALA A 287 -23.44 -9.45 -3.95
C ALA A 287 -23.04 -8.45 -2.85
N VAL A 288 -22.33 -7.38 -3.23
CA VAL A 288 -21.98 -6.30 -2.32
C VAL A 288 -23.25 -5.69 -1.73
N SER A 289 -24.26 -5.35 -2.56
CA SER A 289 -25.57 -4.80 -2.15
C SER A 289 -26.29 -5.63 -1.08
N HIS A 290 -26.18 -6.96 -1.13
CA HIS A 290 -26.81 -7.85 -0.15
C HIS A 290 -26.01 -7.96 1.16
N MET A 291 -24.69 -7.74 1.11
CA MET A 291 -23.79 -7.84 2.26
C MET A 291 -23.16 -6.47 2.58
N MET A 292 -23.99 -5.45 2.82
CA MET A 292 -23.52 -4.07 3.04
C MET A 292 -22.47 -3.90 4.14
N SER A 293 -22.49 -4.76 5.15
CA SER A 293 -21.50 -4.77 6.22
C SER A 293 -20.07 -5.06 5.73
N THR A 294 -19.87 -5.64 4.53
CA THR A 294 -18.50 -5.86 3.97
C THR A 294 -17.80 -4.55 3.65
N LEU A 295 -18.57 -3.49 3.37
CA LEU A 295 -18.02 -2.19 3.01
C LEU A 295 -17.46 -1.42 4.21
N PHE A 296 -17.85 -1.77 5.44
CA PHE A 296 -17.25 -1.22 6.67
C PHE A 296 -15.96 -1.93 7.08
N TYR A 297 -15.68 -3.11 6.49
CA TYR A 297 -14.52 -3.91 6.83
C TYR A 297 -13.16 -3.21 6.63
N PRO A 298 -12.95 -2.38 5.58
CA PRO A 298 -11.73 -1.58 5.42
C PRO A 298 -11.41 -0.69 6.61
N LEU A 299 -12.44 -0.13 7.27
CA LEU A 299 -12.26 0.68 8.48
C LEU A 299 -11.71 -0.17 9.62
N VAL A 300 -12.24 -1.39 9.79
CA VAL A 300 -11.73 -2.35 10.80
C VAL A 300 -10.27 -2.69 10.51
N THR A 301 -9.92 -2.99 9.26
CA THR A 301 -8.52 -3.27 8.90
C THR A 301 -7.61 -2.05 9.11
N PHE A 302 -8.10 -0.84 8.83
CA PHE A 302 -7.33 0.38 9.04
C PHE A 302 -7.05 0.60 10.53
N VAL A 303 -8.07 0.45 11.40
CA VAL A 303 -7.89 0.55 12.86
C VAL A 303 -6.88 -0.49 13.36
N LEU A 304 -6.98 -1.74 12.92
CA LEU A 304 -6.03 -2.80 13.29
C LEU A 304 -4.60 -2.46 12.83
N LEU A 305 -4.42 -1.93 11.62
CA LEU A 305 -3.10 -1.51 11.12
C LEU A 305 -2.54 -0.32 11.91
N VAL A 306 -3.37 0.67 12.27
CA VAL A 306 -2.95 1.80 13.11
C VAL A 306 -2.49 1.30 14.49
N VAL A 307 -3.19 0.35 15.09
CA VAL A 307 -2.78 -0.30 16.35
C VAL A 307 -1.42 -0.99 16.18
N CYS A 308 -1.20 -1.75 15.10
CA CYS A 308 0.08 -2.39 14.84
C CYS A 308 1.24 -1.38 14.68
N VAL A 309 1.01 -0.28 13.92
CA VAL A 309 2.01 0.78 13.71
C VAL A 309 2.31 1.53 15.00
N ALA A 310 1.29 1.87 15.78
CA ALA A 310 1.45 2.54 17.06
C ALA A 310 2.24 1.66 18.05
N TYR A 311 1.87 0.39 18.17
CA TYR A 311 2.57 -0.55 19.05
C TYR A 311 4.03 -0.74 18.64
N TRP A 312 4.31 -0.89 17.34
CA TRP A 312 5.68 -0.98 16.83
C TRP A 312 6.48 0.30 17.11
N GLY A 313 5.91 1.48 16.83
CA GLY A 313 6.57 2.77 17.01
C GLY A 313 6.90 3.04 18.48
N ILE A 314 5.96 2.75 19.38
CA ILE A 314 6.19 2.84 20.83
C ILE A 314 7.30 1.87 21.24
N THR A 315 7.19 0.59 20.89
CA THR A 315 8.19 -0.42 21.27
C THR A 315 9.58 -0.07 20.73
N ALA A 316 9.68 0.38 19.48
CA ALA A 316 10.93 0.81 18.85
C ALA A 316 11.55 2.01 19.58
N LEU A 317 10.72 3.01 19.94
CA LEU A 317 11.15 4.20 20.68
C LEU A 317 11.71 3.81 22.06
N TYR A 318 10.98 2.99 22.81
CA TYR A 318 11.40 2.53 24.13
C TYR A 318 12.67 1.64 24.08
N LEU A 319 12.80 0.78 23.06
CA LEU A 319 14.04 0.04 22.82
C LEU A 319 15.20 0.98 22.47
N ALA A 320 14.97 2.00 21.62
CA ALA A 320 16.02 2.94 21.22
C ALA A 320 16.54 3.79 22.40
N THR A 321 15.69 4.04 23.39
CA THR A 321 16.06 4.75 24.61
C THR A 321 16.43 3.84 25.78
N SER A 322 16.48 2.52 25.55
CA SER A 322 16.85 1.57 26.60
C SER A 322 18.36 1.62 26.88
N GLY A 323 18.72 1.89 28.13
CA GLY A 323 20.12 2.01 28.54
C GLY A 323 20.31 3.05 29.64
N ASN A 324 21.07 2.68 30.67
CA ASN A 324 21.43 3.63 31.72
C ASN A 324 22.52 4.57 31.20
N PRO A 325 22.42 5.90 31.40
CA PRO A 325 23.46 6.83 31.00
C PRO A 325 24.72 6.62 31.85
N VAL A 326 25.88 6.48 31.20
CA VAL A 326 27.18 6.39 31.88
C VAL A 326 27.86 7.75 31.79
N TYR A 327 28.09 8.35 32.94
CA TYR A 327 28.82 9.61 33.07
C TYR A 327 30.25 9.36 33.53
N LYS A 328 31.20 10.12 33.00
CA LYS A 328 32.61 10.08 33.43
C LYS A 328 33.09 11.47 33.85
N VAL A 329 33.98 11.49 34.84
CA VAL A 329 34.61 12.73 35.30
C VAL A 329 35.68 13.13 34.31
N VAL A 330 35.60 14.37 33.81
CA VAL A 330 36.67 15.00 33.03
C VAL A 330 37.11 16.29 33.72
N THR A 331 38.41 16.58 33.63
CA THR A 331 39.01 17.80 34.14
C THR A 331 39.15 18.80 32.99
N LEU A 332 38.55 19.99 33.13
CA LEU A 332 38.69 21.05 32.12
C LEU A 332 40.06 21.74 32.19
N ASN A 333 40.64 21.80 33.40
CA ASN A 333 41.97 22.35 33.62
C ASN A 333 42.72 21.51 34.68
N SER A 334 43.68 20.71 34.21
CA SER A 334 44.41 19.75 35.06
C SER A 334 45.49 20.39 35.94
N THR A 335 45.81 21.67 35.74
CA THR A 335 46.84 22.40 36.48
C THR A 335 46.31 23.17 37.69
N GLN A 336 44.98 23.22 37.88
CA GLN A 336 44.33 23.99 38.95
C GLN A 336 43.92 23.06 40.11
N GLY A 337 44.66 23.09 41.22
CA GLY A 337 44.40 22.30 42.43
C GLY A 337 44.86 20.84 42.35
N ASN A 338 44.38 19.97 43.26
CA ASN A 338 44.70 18.54 43.31
C ASN A 338 43.95 17.70 42.24
N CYS A 339 43.77 18.26 41.04
CA CYS A 339 42.98 17.65 39.96
C CYS A 339 43.78 16.69 39.06
N GLY A 340 45.11 16.59 39.23
CA GLY A 340 45.98 15.76 38.38
C GLY A 340 45.81 14.24 38.53
N GLN A 341 45.01 13.78 39.50
CA GLN A 341 44.79 12.34 39.76
C GLN A 341 43.58 11.76 39.01
N ILE A 342 42.84 12.57 38.26
CA ILE A 342 41.60 12.15 37.58
C ILE A 342 41.93 11.66 36.16
N GLY A 343 42.04 10.34 35.99
CA GLY A 343 42.40 9.70 34.72
C GLY A 343 41.28 9.55 33.68
N GLY A 344 40.22 10.39 33.70
CA GLY A 344 39.15 10.39 32.69
C GLY A 344 38.29 9.11 32.56
N ASN A 345 38.60 8.05 33.33
CA ASN A 345 38.01 6.72 33.18
C ASN A 345 37.07 6.32 34.31
N VAL A 346 36.91 7.17 35.34
CA VAL A 346 36.07 6.90 36.52
C VAL A 346 34.64 7.36 36.26
N THR A 347 33.67 6.52 36.58
CA THR A 347 32.23 6.84 36.49
C THR A 347 31.80 7.77 37.61
N CYS A 348 30.91 8.72 37.31
CA CYS A 348 30.40 9.69 38.28
C CYS A 348 28.89 9.80 38.28
N ASP A 349 28.36 10.38 39.35
CA ASP A 349 26.96 10.80 39.45
C ASP A 349 26.90 12.34 39.23
N PRO A 350 26.07 12.84 38.31
CA PRO A 350 25.96 14.28 38.03
C PRO A 350 25.49 15.12 39.22
N GLN A 351 24.98 14.52 40.30
CA GLN A 351 24.55 15.25 41.51
C GLN A 351 25.67 15.48 42.53
N VAL A 352 26.84 14.85 42.35
CA VAL A 352 27.96 14.96 43.30
C VAL A 352 28.84 16.14 42.93
N ASN A 353 28.98 17.10 43.85
CA ASN A 353 29.86 18.24 43.68
C ASN A 353 31.27 17.92 44.20
N TYR A 354 32.27 17.98 43.33
CA TYR A 354 33.66 17.70 43.67
C TYR A 354 34.31 18.92 44.34
N SER A 355 34.10 19.08 45.66
CA SER A 355 34.66 20.19 46.45
C SER A 355 36.19 20.28 46.41
N TRP A 356 36.86 19.14 46.21
CA TRP A 356 38.31 18.98 46.17
C TRP A 356 38.94 19.25 44.80
N CYS A 357 38.12 19.39 43.74
CA CYS A 357 38.59 19.74 42.40
C CYS A 357 37.50 20.58 41.67
N PRO A 358 37.57 21.92 41.71
CA PRO A 358 36.54 22.78 41.13
C PRO A 358 36.47 22.70 39.59
N SER A 359 37.53 22.21 38.95
CA SER A 359 37.64 22.03 37.49
C SER A 359 37.11 20.67 37.00
N ALA A 360 36.64 19.79 37.90
CA ALA A 360 36.04 18.51 37.54
C ALA A 360 34.57 18.69 37.13
N ARG A 361 34.20 18.14 35.98
CA ARG A 361 32.81 18.06 35.52
C ARG A 361 32.46 16.62 35.19
N CYS A 362 31.25 16.21 35.56
CA CYS A 362 30.70 14.92 35.20
C CYS A 362 29.97 15.08 33.85
N ILE A 363 30.51 14.47 32.79
CA ILE A 363 29.95 14.55 31.44
C ILE A 363 29.37 13.20 31.00
N PHE A 364 28.31 13.25 30.21
CA PHE A 364 27.76 12.06 29.58
C PHE A 364 28.69 11.59 28.45
N ILE A 365 29.02 10.30 28.43
CA ILE A 365 29.87 9.71 27.37
C ILE A 365 29.04 8.80 26.47
N LYS A 366 28.38 7.80 27.07
CA LYS A 366 27.63 6.77 26.34
C LYS A 366 26.58 6.11 27.24
N TYR A 367 25.64 5.40 26.64
CA TYR A 367 24.75 4.51 27.38
C TYR A 367 25.45 3.19 27.72
N ASN A 368 25.03 2.55 28.81
CA ASN A 368 25.62 1.30 29.27
C ASN A 368 25.28 0.15 28.32
N ASN A 369 26.29 -0.59 27.87
CA ASN A 369 26.16 -1.72 26.94
C ASN A 369 26.32 -3.09 27.64
N GLU A 370 26.47 -3.12 28.96
CA GLU A 370 26.92 -4.33 29.67
C GLU A 370 25.81 -5.32 30.01
N GLY A 371 24.54 -4.90 30.10
CA GLY A 371 23.43 -5.78 30.42
C GLY A 371 23.00 -6.72 29.28
N LEU A 372 22.34 -7.83 29.63
CA LEU A 372 21.91 -8.88 28.71
C LEU A 372 20.95 -8.36 27.62
N LEU A 373 20.12 -7.39 27.97
CA LEU A 373 19.22 -6.68 27.04
C LEU A 373 20.01 -5.78 26.07
N GLN A 374 20.95 -4.98 26.59
CA GLN A 374 21.69 -4.00 25.78
C GLN A 374 22.68 -4.66 24.81
N ARG A 375 23.29 -5.80 25.18
CA ARG A 375 24.13 -6.58 24.25
C ARG A 375 23.34 -7.11 23.04
N ASN A 376 22.08 -7.45 23.26
CA ASN A 376 21.20 -8.01 22.24
C ASN A 376 20.24 -6.96 21.64
N LEU A 377 20.47 -5.66 21.87
CA LEU A 377 19.55 -4.59 21.46
C LEU A 377 19.29 -4.61 19.95
N PHE A 378 20.34 -4.84 19.16
CA PHE A 378 20.23 -4.96 17.71
C PHE A 378 19.32 -6.14 17.29
N ASN A 379 19.47 -7.29 17.94
CA ASN A 379 18.63 -8.47 17.66
C ASN A 379 17.17 -8.23 18.07
N LEU A 380 16.94 -7.54 19.19
CA LEU A 380 15.60 -7.16 19.65
C LEU A 380 14.92 -6.17 18.71
N GLN A 381 15.67 -5.22 18.15
CA GLN A 381 15.15 -4.29 17.14
C GLN A 381 14.82 -4.98 15.82
N ILE A 382 15.67 -5.92 15.36
CA ILE A 382 15.36 -6.76 14.20
C ILE A 382 14.08 -7.57 14.46
N TYR A 383 13.98 -8.21 15.63
CA TYR A 383 12.79 -8.96 16.00
C TYR A 383 11.53 -8.08 16.04
N ASN A 384 11.61 -6.86 16.59
CA ASN A 384 10.51 -5.89 16.61
C ASN A 384 10.04 -5.51 15.20
N VAL A 385 10.96 -5.31 14.25
CA VAL A 385 10.63 -5.04 12.85
C VAL A 385 10.02 -6.26 12.16
N VAL A 386 10.58 -7.45 12.37
CA VAL A 386 10.07 -8.70 11.78
C VAL A 386 8.66 -9.00 12.30
N ALA A 387 8.44 -8.89 13.61
CA ALA A 387 7.13 -9.09 14.24
C ALA A 387 6.10 -8.04 13.77
N PHE A 388 6.52 -6.79 13.59
CA PHE A 388 5.66 -5.76 13.00
C PHE A 388 5.23 -6.07 11.57
N LEU A 389 6.19 -6.45 10.71
CA LEU A 389 5.89 -6.89 9.35
C LEU A 389 4.98 -8.12 9.36
N TRP A 390 5.12 -9.00 10.36
CA TRP A 390 4.26 -10.18 10.53
C TRP A 390 2.83 -9.76 10.85
N CYS A 391 2.64 -8.90 11.84
CA CYS A 391 1.34 -8.39 12.25
C CYS A 391 0.61 -7.68 11.10
N ILE A 392 1.30 -6.82 10.32
CA ILE A 392 0.68 -6.16 9.16
C ILE A 392 0.21 -7.19 8.12
N ASN A 393 1.07 -8.13 7.75
CA ASN A 393 0.71 -9.14 6.76
C ASN A 393 -0.44 -10.03 7.25
N PHE A 394 -0.48 -10.34 8.54
CA PHE A 394 -1.57 -11.07 9.16
C PHE A 394 -2.89 -10.30 9.07
N VAL A 395 -2.92 -9.02 9.44
CA VAL A 395 -4.13 -8.18 9.36
C VAL A 395 -4.65 -8.09 7.91
N ILE A 396 -3.75 -7.94 6.94
CA ILE A 396 -4.10 -7.87 5.51
C ILE A 396 -4.65 -9.22 5.01
N ALA A 397 -3.98 -10.33 5.33
CA ALA A 397 -4.41 -11.67 4.93
C ALA A 397 -5.77 -12.04 5.54
N LEU A 398 -5.94 -11.75 6.84
CA LEU A 398 -7.22 -11.90 7.53
C LEU A 398 -8.32 -11.12 6.80
N GLY A 399 -8.03 -9.90 6.36
CA GLY A 399 -8.99 -9.12 5.59
C GLY A 399 -9.39 -9.69 4.25
N GLN A 400 -8.45 -10.30 3.53
CA GLN A 400 -8.76 -10.93 2.25
C GLN A 400 -9.54 -12.24 2.44
N CYS A 401 -9.14 -13.10 3.37
CA CYS A 401 -9.83 -14.37 3.65
C CYS A 401 -11.26 -14.15 4.15
N THR A 402 -11.50 -13.16 4.99
CA THR A 402 -12.83 -12.84 5.54
C THR A 402 -13.79 -12.37 4.46
N LEU A 403 -13.36 -11.42 3.63
CA LEU A 403 -14.13 -10.95 2.48
C LEU A 403 -14.38 -12.07 1.48
N ALA A 404 -13.36 -12.87 1.15
CA ALA A 404 -13.51 -14.02 0.25
C ALA A 404 -14.53 -15.03 0.79
N GLY A 405 -14.48 -15.36 2.09
CA GLY A 405 -15.44 -16.28 2.71
C GLY A 405 -16.87 -15.77 2.64
N ALA A 406 -17.08 -14.49 2.90
CA ALA A 406 -18.41 -13.86 2.79
C ALA A 406 -18.93 -13.91 1.34
N PHE A 407 -18.15 -13.48 0.35
CA PHE A 407 -18.57 -13.50 -1.06
C PHE A 407 -18.74 -14.91 -1.63
N ALA A 408 -17.89 -15.87 -1.23
CA ALA A 408 -18.05 -17.27 -1.59
C ALA A 408 -19.36 -17.86 -1.03
N SER A 409 -19.73 -17.51 0.21
CA SER A 409 -21.01 -17.96 0.79
C SER A 409 -22.22 -17.45 0.01
N TYR A 410 -22.15 -16.22 -0.51
CA TYR A 410 -23.17 -15.68 -1.41
C TYR A 410 -23.22 -16.38 -2.77
N TYR A 411 -22.06 -16.76 -3.34
CA TYR A 411 -22.01 -17.42 -4.64
C TYR A 411 -22.68 -18.80 -4.59
N TRP A 412 -22.28 -19.62 -3.60
CA TRP A 412 -22.70 -21.02 -3.46
C TRP A 412 -24.10 -21.21 -2.84
N ALA A 413 -24.81 -20.14 -2.50
CA ALA A 413 -26.20 -20.20 -2.04
C ALA A 413 -27.19 -20.35 -3.21
N PHE A 414 -28.05 -21.38 -3.17
CA PHE A 414 -29.08 -21.61 -4.19
C PHE A 414 -30.26 -20.63 -4.08
N SER A 415 -30.78 -20.39 -2.87
CA SER A 415 -31.88 -19.46 -2.63
C SER A 415 -31.40 -18.16 -1.95
N LYS A 416 -31.32 -17.09 -2.74
CA LYS A 416 -30.90 -15.75 -2.29
C LYS A 416 -32.17 -14.96 -1.94
N PRO A 417 -32.34 -14.39 -0.72
CA PRO A 417 -31.36 -14.26 0.38
C PRO A 417 -31.47 -15.29 1.52
N SER A 418 -32.41 -16.24 1.49
CA SER A 418 -32.75 -17.13 2.62
C SER A 418 -31.62 -18.06 3.08
N ASP A 419 -30.73 -18.49 2.18
CA ASP A 419 -29.62 -19.40 2.52
C ASP A 419 -28.34 -18.68 2.94
N ILE A 420 -28.34 -17.35 3.00
CA ILE A 420 -27.17 -16.55 3.40
C ILE A 420 -27.16 -16.47 4.94
N PRO A 421 -26.05 -16.81 5.63
CA PRO A 421 -25.99 -16.67 7.08
C PRO A 421 -26.22 -15.20 7.48
N THR A 422 -26.94 -14.96 8.58
CA THR A 422 -27.35 -13.62 9.03
C THR A 422 -26.17 -12.68 9.35
N PHE A 423 -25.00 -13.24 9.69
CA PHE A 423 -23.75 -12.49 9.87
C PHE A 423 -22.57 -13.19 9.17
N PRO A 424 -22.44 -13.09 7.83
CA PRO A 424 -21.39 -13.78 7.09
C PRO A 424 -20.00 -13.23 7.46
N LEU A 425 -19.91 -11.95 7.81
CA LEU A 425 -18.63 -11.31 8.20
C LEU A 425 -18.10 -11.74 9.55
N SER A 426 -18.92 -11.77 10.60
CA SER A 426 -18.42 -12.16 11.92
C SER A 426 -18.05 -13.64 11.92
N GLN A 427 -18.84 -14.47 11.24
CA GLN A 427 -18.52 -15.88 11.02
C GLN A 427 -17.24 -16.05 10.20
N ALA A 428 -17.08 -15.32 9.09
CA ALA A 428 -15.88 -15.36 8.27
C ALA A 428 -14.67 -14.76 9.01
N PHE A 429 -14.84 -13.79 9.91
CA PHE A 429 -13.81 -13.21 10.77
C PHE A 429 -13.29 -14.18 11.81
N ILE A 430 -14.19 -14.89 12.49
CA ILE A 430 -13.81 -15.94 13.46
C ILE A 430 -13.13 -17.11 12.74
N LEU A 431 -13.68 -17.54 11.59
CA LEU A 431 -13.04 -18.56 10.77
C LEU A 431 -11.69 -18.06 10.25
N GLY A 432 -11.63 -16.88 9.64
CA GLY A 432 -10.41 -16.27 9.12
C GLY A 432 -9.33 -16.13 10.18
N LEU A 433 -9.69 -15.74 11.40
CA LEU A 433 -8.79 -15.72 12.56
C LEU A 433 -8.22 -17.10 12.87
N TRP A 434 -8.94 -18.19 12.59
CA TRP A 434 -8.47 -19.55 12.85
C TRP A 434 -7.66 -20.12 11.66
N TRP A 435 -8.01 -19.81 10.42
CA TRP A 435 -7.36 -20.34 9.20
C TRP A 435 -6.16 -19.51 8.71
N CYS A 436 -6.15 -18.19 8.94
CA CYS A 436 -5.01 -17.31 8.59
C CYS A 436 -3.79 -17.51 9.49
N LEU A 437 -3.97 -18.10 10.68
CA LEU A 437 -2.86 -18.48 11.57
C LEU A 437 -1.98 -19.57 10.94
N SER A 438 -2.57 -20.42 10.08
CA SER A 438 -1.90 -21.52 9.39
C SER A 438 -1.06 -21.13 8.17
N LEU A 439 -1.18 -19.88 7.73
CA LEU A 439 -0.87 -19.48 6.34
C LEU A 439 0.45 -18.74 6.15
N LEU A 440 1.12 -18.33 7.23
CA LEU A 440 2.12 -17.25 7.14
C LEU A 440 3.60 -17.68 6.99
N GLU A 441 3.89 -18.98 6.86
CA GLU A 441 5.27 -19.45 6.71
C GLU A 441 5.91 -19.11 5.35
N CYS A 442 5.14 -18.77 4.31
CA CYS A 442 5.72 -18.53 2.97
C CYS A 442 6.06 -17.07 2.62
N SER A 443 5.45 -16.06 3.26
CA SER A 443 5.61 -14.67 2.77
C SER A 443 6.82 -13.92 3.33
N GLN A 444 7.39 -14.34 4.46
CA GLN A 444 8.47 -13.59 5.14
C GLN A 444 9.88 -14.13 4.89
N THR A 445 10.03 -15.41 4.59
CA THR A 445 11.34 -16.03 4.31
C THR A 445 12.01 -15.41 3.08
N ILE A 446 11.23 -14.86 2.14
CA ILE A 446 11.73 -14.23 0.91
C ILE A 446 12.25 -12.81 1.16
N TYR A 447 11.60 -12.01 2.02
CA TYR A 447 12.08 -10.67 2.37
C TYR A 447 13.41 -10.75 3.14
N LEU A 448 13.55 -11.73 4.04
CA LEU A 448 14.77 -11.96 4.81
C LEU A 448 15.94 -12.49 3.94
N TYR A 449 15.65 -13.31 2.92
CA TYR A 449 16.69 -13.80 1.99
C TYR A 449 17.20 -12.68 1.05
N SER A 450 16.37 -11.68 0.76
CA SER A 450 16.71 -10.61 -0.19
C SER A 450 17.72 -9.57 0.35
N TYR A 451 17.84 -9.41 1.68
CA TYR A 451 18.70 -8.36 2.27
C TYR A 451 20.06 -8.87 2.77
N ASN A 452 20.30 -10.18 2.83
CA ASN A 452 21.50 -10.76 3.47
C ASN A 452 22.61 -11.24 2.51
N LEU A 453 22.53 -10.99 1.20
CA LEU A 453 23.66 -11.25 0.30
C LEU A 453 24.49 -9.99 0.04
N THR A 454 25.27 -9.58 1.03
CA THR A 454 26.33 -8.57 0.84
C THR A 454 27.54 -9.25 0.19
N ALA A 455 27.49 -9.50 -1.12
CA ALA A 455 28.63 -10.02 -1.86
C ALA A 455 29.44 -8.86 -2.46
N GLN A 456 30.72 -8.76 -2.09
CA GLN A 456 31.62 -7.66 -2.48
C GLN A 456 32.16 -7.75 -3.92
N ASN A 457 31.69 -8.74 -4.71
CA ASN A 457 32.21 -9.00 -6.06
C ASN A 457 31.45 -8.23 -7.16
N PRO A 458 32.13 -7.71 -8.21
CA PRO A 458 31.49 -6.97 -9.30
C PRO A 458 30.45 -7.79 -10.08
N CYS A 459 30.66 -9.11 -10.28
CA CYS A 459 29.64 -10.01 -10.85
C CYS A 459 28.39 -10.12 -9.97
N ALA A 460 28.52 -10.06 -8.65
CA ALA A 460 27.39 -10.12 -7.74
C ALA A 460 26.56 -8.82 -7.77
N ARG A 461 27.19 -7.67 -8.07
CA ARG A 461 26.49 -6.38 -8.22
C ARG A 461 25.60 -6.32 -9.47
N PHE A 462 26.03 -6.93 -10.59
CA PHE A 462 25.20 -7.09 -11.79
C PHE A 462 24.07 -8.10 -11.57
N LEU A 463 24.37 -9.24 -10.93
CA LEU A 463 23.39 -10.26 -10.58
C LEU A 463 22.33 -9.70 -9.61
N MET A 464 22.71 -8.83 -8.67
CA MET A 464 21.79 -8.09 -7.79
C MET A 464 20.88 -7.12 -8.54
N CYS A 465 21.33 -6.49 -9.63
CA CYS A 465 20.48 -5.61 -10.43
C CYS A 465 19.38 -6.40 -11.18
N CYS A 466 19.75 -7.54 -11.79
CA CYS A 466 18.77 -8.45 -12.41
C CYS A 466 17.84 -9.09 -11.37
N LEU A 467 18.39 -9.57 -10.25
CA LEU A 467 17.59 -10.14 -9.16
C LEU A 467 16.65 -9.12 -8.54
N LYS A 468 16.99 -7.83 -8.46
CA LYS A 468 16.07 -6.79 -7.97
C LYS A 468 14.84 -6.64 -8.86
N CYS A 469 15.01 -6.70 -10.18
CA CYS A 469 13.90 -6.71 -11.14
C CYS A 469 13.08 -8.02 -11.05
N CYS A 470 13.76 -9.17 -11.01
CA CYS A 470 13.12 -10.47 -10.86
C CYS A 470 12.38 -10.61 -9.51
N PHE A 471 12.93 -10.09 -8.41
CA PHE A 471 12.30 -10.09 -7.10
C PHE A 471 11.13 -9.10 -7.03
N TRP A 472 11.19 -7.96 -7.72
CA TRP A 472 10.04 -7.07 -7.84
C TRP A 472 8.88 -7.74 -8.60
N CYS A 473 9.17 -8.42 -9.71
CA CYS A 473 8.19 -9.22 -10.43
C CYS A 473 7.69 -10.42 -9.61
N LEU A 474 8.57 -11.10 -8.88
CA LEU A 474 8.23 -12.22 -8.01
C LEU A 474 7.38 -11.77 -6.82
N GLU A 475 7.64 -10.61 -6.23
CA GLU A 475 6.82 -10.02 -5.16
C GLU A 475 5.40 -9.74 -5.68
N LYS A 476 5.27 -9.17 -6.87
CA LYS A 476 3.96 -8.95 -7.51
C LYS A 476 3.26 -10.27 -7.83
N PHE A 477 4.00 -11.26 -8.34
CA PHE A 477 3.48 -12.58 -8.64
C PHE A 477 3.05 -13.35 -7.38
N ILE A 478 3.83 -13.28 -6.30
CA ILE A 478 3.50 -13.89 -5.01
C ILE A 478 2.28 -13.20 -4.40
N LYS A 479 2.20 -11.86 -4.44
CA LYS A 479 1.00 -11.14 -3.97
C LYS A 479 -0.26 -11.55 -4.74
N PHE A 480 -0.14 -11.74 -6.06
CA PHE A 480 -1.23 -12.25 -6.89
C PHE A 480 -1.61 -13.70 -6.52
N LEU A 481 -0.63 -14.59 -6.35
CA LEU A 481 -0.85 -15.99 -5.98
C LEU A 481 -1.46 -16.11 -4.58
N ASN A 482 -0.99 -15.32 -3.62
CA ASN A 482 -1.49 -15.28 -2.25
C ASN A 482 -2.97 -14.90 -2.21
N ARG A 483 -3.37 -13.87 -2.97
CA ARG A 483 -4.77 -13.41 -3.01
C ARG A 483 -5.73 -14.49 -3.52
N ASN A 484 -5.37 -15.17 -4.61
CA ASN A 484 -6.18 -16.24 -5.19
C ASN A 484 -6.18 -17.52 -4.34
N ALA A 485 -5.05 -17.81 -3.68
CA ALA A 485 -4.96 -18.88 -2.71
C ALA A 485 -5.89 -18.65 -1.51
N TYR A 486 -5.93 -17.44 -0.96
CA TYR A 486 -6.83 -17.09 0.14
C TYR A 486 -8.31 -17.31 -0.21
N ILE A 487 -8.71 -17.03 -1.46
CA ILE A 487 -10.07 -17.32 -1.93
C ILE A 487 -10.32 -18.83 -1.89
N MET A 488 -9.43 -19.65 -2.46
CA MET A 488 -9.60 -21.12 -2.44
C MET A 488 -9.62 -21.70 -1.03
N ILE A 489 -8.86 -21.11 -0.10
CA ILE A 489 -8.86 -21.51 1.31
C ILE A 489 -10.19 -21.15 1.96
N ALA A 490 -10.72 -19.96 1.70
CA ALA A 490 -12.03 -19.58 2.19
C ALA A 490 -13.14 -20.51 1.65
N VAL A 491 -13.05 -20.92 0.38
CA VAL A 491 -14.01 -21.83 -0.25
C VAL A 491 -13.90 -23.26 0.31
N TYR A 492 -12.71 -23.86 0.37
CA TYR A 492 -12.53 -25.28 0.69
C TYR A 492 -11.95 -25.60 2.08
N GLY A 493 -11.24 -24.67 2.71
CA GLY A 493 -10.55 -24.91 3.98
C GLY A 493 -9.39 -25.90 3.85
N LYS A 494 -8.66 -25.89 2.73
CA LYS A 494 -7.44 -26.71 2.54
C LYS A 494 -6.19 -25.87 2.80
N ASN A 495 -5.08 -26.52 3.13
CA ASN A 495 -3.79 -25.88 3.42
C ASN A 495 -3.32 -24.95 2.28
N PHE A 496 -2.47 -23.96 2.60
CA PHE A 496 -2.03 -22.92 1.67
C PHE A 496 -1.53 -23.47 0.34
N CYS A 497 -0.54 -24.35 0.38
CA CYS A 497 0.17 -24.81 -0.80
C CYS A 497 -0.75 -25.58 -1.76
N VAL A 498 -1.68 -26.37 -1.20
CA VAL A 498 -2.68 -27.11 -1.99
C VAL A 498 -3.66 -26.13 -2.62
N SER A 499 -4.16 -25.18 -1.85
CA SER A 499 -5.11 -24.16 -2.32
C SER A 499 -4.48 -23.23 -3.37
N ALA A 500 -3.23 -22.81 -3.17
CA ALA A 500 -2.45 -22.01 -4.10
C ALA A 500 -2.21 -22.74 -5.42
N LYS A 501 -1.79 -24.02 -5.37
CA LYS A 501 -1.61 -24.85 -6.56
C LYS A 501 -2.91 -24.98 -7.35
N ASN A 502 -4.02 -25.27 -6.67
CA ASN A 502 -5.33 -25.44 -7.31
C ASN A 502 -5.83 -24.11 -7.92
N ALA A 503 -5.73 -23.00 -7.17
CA ALA A 503 -6.09 -21.67 -7.66
C ALA A 503 -5.30 -21.31 -8.93
N PHE A 504 -3.97 -21.51 -8.87
CA PHE A 504 -3.08 -21.19 -9.97
C PHE A 504 -3.38 -22.02 -11.21
N MET A 505 -3.53 -23.34 -11.08
CA MET A 505 -3.88 -24.21 -12.21
C MET A 505 -5.23 -23.83 -12.84
N LEU A 506 -6.25 -23.54 -12.02
CA LEU A 506 -7.57 -23.11 -12.48
C LEU A 506 -7.51 -21.80 -13.28
N LEU A 507 -6.76 -20.81 -12.79
CA LEU A 507 -6.60 -19.51 -13.42
C LEU A 507 -5.78 -19.58 -14.71
N MET A 508 -4.68 -20.35 -14.73
CA MET A 508 -3.83 -20.47 -15.92
C MET A 508 -4.54 -21.11 -17.10
N ARG A 509 -5.44 -22.10 -16.86
CA ARG A 509 -6.30 -22.68 -17.91
C ARG A 509 -7.30 -21.69 -18.50
N ASN A 510 -7.62 -20.62 -17.79
CA ASN A 510 -8.61 -19.62 -18.17
C ASN A 510 -8.00 -18.21 -18.25
N ILE A 511 -6.69 -18.09 -18.45
CA ILE A 511 -5.93 -16.85 -18.25
C ILE A 511 -6.50 -15.65 -19.03
N VAL A 512 -6.98 -15.84 -20.25
CA VAL A 512 -7.57 -14.76 -21.06
C VAL A 512 -8.81 -14.16 -20.37
N ARG A 513 -9.65 -14.99 -19.73
CA ARG A 513 -10.82 -14.51 -18.97
C ARG A 513 -10.38 -13.74 -17.73
N VAL A 514 -9.35 -14.23 -17.05
CA VAL A 514 -8.77 -13.61 -15.85
C VAL A 514 -8.24 -12.22 -16.18
N VAL A 515 -7.38 -12.11 -17.20
CA VAL A 515 -6.74 -10.85 -17.59
C VAL A 515 -7.78 -9.83 -18.04
N VAL A 516 -8.77 -10.22 -18.85
CA VAL A 516 -9.83 -9.29 -19.29
C VAL A 516 -10.64 -8.77 -18.10
N LEU A 517 -11.04 -9.65 -17.18
CA LEU A 517 -11.83 -9.26 -16.02
C LEU A 517 -11.04 -8.33 -15.08
N ASP A 518 -9.77 -8.66 -14.79
CA ASP A 518 -8.87 -7.84 -13.97
C ASP A 518 -8.71 -6.43 -14.58
N LYS A 519 -8.37 -6.34 -15.87
CA LYS A 519 -8.17 -5.04 -16.55
C LYS A 519 -9.44 -4.20 -16.67
N VAL A 520 -10.58 -4.81 -16.97
CA VAL A 520 -11.85 -4.07 -17.04
C VAL A 520 -12.26 -3.56 -15.67
N THR A 521 -12.07 -4.37 -14.61
CA THR A 521 -12.42 -3.98 -13.24
C THR A 521 -11.50 -2.88 -12.72
N ASP A 522 -10.18 -3.01 -12.93
CA ASP A 522 -9.19 -1.99 -12.55
C ASP A 522 -9.47 -0.66 -13.23
N LEU A 523 -9.77 -0.66 -14.53
CA LEU A 523 -10.11 0.55 -15.27
C LEU A 523 -11.39 1.20 -14.71
N LEU A 524 -12.45 0.41 -14.53
CA LEU A 524 -13.74 0.89 -14.01
C LEU A 524 -13.59 1.51 -12.61
N LEU A 525 -12.84 0.87 -11.72
CA LEU A 525 -12.61 1.39 -10.38
C LEU A 525 -11.63 2.57 -10.36
N PHE A 526 -10.68 2.64 -11.29
CA PHE A 526 -9.81 3.81 -11.44
C PHE A 526 -10.61 5.07 -11.77
N PHE A 527 -11.55 4.99 -12.72
CA PHE A 527 -12.46 6.10 -13.01
C PHE A 527 -13.35 6.45 -11.82
N GLY A 528 -13.81 5.45 -11.06
CA GLY A 528 -14.49 5.66 -9.80
C GLY A 528 -13.64 6.46 -8.80
N LYS A 529 -12.35 6.14 -8.66
CA LYS A 529 -11.43 6.87 -7.75
C LYS A 529 -11.26 8.31 -8.20
N LEU A 530 -11.06 8.52 -9.50
CA LEU A 530 -10.90 9.85 -10.06
C LEU A 530 -12.16 10.70 -9.82
N LEU A 531 -13.35 10.14 -10.04
CA LEU A 531 -14.61 10.85 -9.81
C LEU A 531 -14.80 11.21 -8.34
N VAL A 532 -14.59 10.28 -7.41
CA VAL A 532 -14.73 10.53 -5.97
C VAL A 532 -13.72 11.57 -5.48
N VAL A 533 -12.43 11.34 -5.76
CA VAL A 533 -11.34 12.19 -5.25
C VAL A 533 -11.36 13.56 -5.94
N GLY A 534 -11.57 13.58 -7.25
CA GLY A 534 -11.70 14.82 -8.02
C GLY A 534 -12.94 15.61 -7.61
N GLY A 535 -14.10 14.96 -7.46
CA GLY A 535 -15.34 15.62 -7.04
C GLY A 535 -15.22 16.23 -5.63
N VAL A 536 -14.75 15.46 -4.65
CA VAL A 536 -14.55 15.95 -3.28
C VAL A 536 -13.45 17.01 -3.23
N GLY A 537 -12.37 16.85 -4.01
CA GLY A 537 -11.28 17.82 -4.08
C GLY A 537 -11.71 19.17 -4.66
N VAL A 538 -12.52 19.17 -5.72
CA VAL A 538 -13.09 20.39 -6.31
C VAL A 538 -14.05 21.06 -5.32
N LEU A 539 -14.91 20.29 -4.65
CA LEU A 539 -15.81 20.83 -3.61
C LEU A 539 -15.01 21.43 -2.45
N ALA A 540 -13.95 20.76 -1.99
CA ALA A 540 -13.05 21.27 -0.95
C ALA A 540 -12.35 22.56 -1.40
N PHE A 541 -11.87 22.63 -2.64
CA PHE A 541 -11.26 23.83 -3.18
C PHE A 541 -12.22 25.02 -3.17
N PHE A 542 -13.45 24.86 -3.66
CA PHE A 542 -14.44 25.95 -3.66
C PHE A 542 -14.84 26.37 -2.25
N PHE A 543 -14.87 25.43 -1.30
CA PHE A 543 -15.18 25.70 0.10
C PHE A 543 -14.05 26.47 0.80
N PHE A 544 -12.82 25.96 0.78
CA PHE A 544 -11.66 26.60 1.43
C PHE A 544 -11.18 27.86 0.71
N SER A 545 -11.45 28.03 -0.59
CA SER A 545 -11.22 29.28 -1.33
C SER A 545 -12.25 30.37 -1.02
N GLY A 546 -13.29 30.09 -0.22
CA GLY A 546 -14.29 31.09 0.18
C GLY A 546 -15.27 31.48 -0.92
N ARG A 547 -15.35 30.71 -2.01
CA ARG A 547 -16.30 30.93 -3.11
C ARG A 547 -17.72 30.51 -2.73
N ILE A 548 -17.87 29.53 -1.85
CA ILE A 548 -19.15 29.08 -1.31
C ILE A 548 -19.22 29.49 0.17
N ARG A 549 -20.04 30.49 0.50
CA ARG A 549 -20.30 30.88 1.89
C ARG A 549 -21.54 30.14 2.39
N LEU A 550 -21.37 29.23 3.35
CA LEU A 550 -22.51 28.59 4.01
C LEU A 550 -23.17 29.62 4.95
N PRO A 551 -24.49 29.88 4.82
CA PRO A 551 -25.17 30.79 5.72
C PRO A 551 -25.19 30.22 7.14
N GLY A 552 -24.61 30.94 8.11
CA GLY A 552 -24.65 30.59 9.54
C GLY A 552 -23.40 29.91 10.12
N SER A 553 -22.30 29.76 9.38
CA SER A 553 -21.04 29.25 9.95
C SER A 553 -20.05 30.37 10.30
N ASN A 554 -19.43 30.29 11.49
CA ASN A 554 -18.37 31.21 11.95
C ASN A 554 -17.02 31.01 11.23
N PHE A 555 -17.00 30.26 10.13
CA PHE A 555 -15.77 29.90 9.43
C PHE A 555 -15.39 31.00 8.43
N ARG A 556 -14.45 31.86 8.83
CA ARG A 556 -13.86 32.88 7.95
C ARG A 556 -12.58 32.33 7.33
N THR A 557 -12.52 32.31 6.00
CA THR A 557 -11.32 31.89 5.24
C THR A 557 -10.09 32.75 5.51
N GLU A 558 -10.28 33.96 6.05
CA GLU A 558 -9.24 34.88 6.51
C GLU A 558 -8.45 34.36 7.73
N MET A 559 -8.91 33.28 8.39
CA MET A 559 -8.23 32.66 9.54
C MET A 559 -7.26 31.54 9.15
N LEU A 560 -7.13 31.18 7.87
CA LEU A 560 -6.19 30.15 7.43
C LEU A 560 -4.96 30.77 6.79
N ASN A 561 -3.79 30.43 7.31
CA ASN A 561 -2.51 30.84 6.74
C ASN A 561 -2.24 30.11 5.41
N TYR A 562 -2.58 28.82 5.34
CA TYR A 562 -2.34 27.96 4.19
C TYR A 562 -3.59 27.14 3.82
N TYR A 563 -4.54 27.75 3.12
CA TYR A 563 -5.80 27.09 2.70
C TYR A 563 -5.61 25.79 1.88
N TRP A 564 -4.46 25.62 1.22
CA TRP A 564 -4.13 24.42 0.43
C TRP A 564 -3.80 23.20 1.31
N MET A 565 -3.38 23.40 2.57
CA MET A 565 -3.07 22.31 3.51
C MET A 565 -4.31 21.44 3.83
N PRO A 566 -5.45 22.01 4.30
CA PRO A 566 -6.68 21.25 4.49
C PRO A 566 -7.17 20.56 3.22
N ILE A 567 -7.04 21.21 2.05
CA ILE A 567 -7.43 20.62 0.76
C ILE A 567 -6.63 19.37 0.47
N ILE A 568 -5.30 19.40 0.65
CA ILE A 568 -4.45 18.23 0.47
C ILE A 568 -4.88 17.10 1.40
N VAL A 569 -5.14 17.40 2.67
CA VAL A 569 -5.59 16.38 3.64
C VAL A 569 -6.94 15.78 3.26
N VAL A 570 -7.88 16.60 2.78
CA VAL A 570 -9.18 16.10 2.29
C VAL A 570 -9.00 15.24 1.05
N VAL A 571 -8.17 15.64 0.09
CA VAL A 571 -7.90 14.88 -1.15
C VAL A 571 -7.21 13.55 -0.84
N VAL A 572 -6.18 13.56 0.00
CA VAL A 572 -5.46 12.35 0.42
C VAL A 572 -6.37 11.43 1.23
N GLY A 573 -7.15 11.97 2.18
CA GLY A 573 -8.09 11.20 2.96
C GLY A 573 -9.21 10.61 2.10
N ALA A 574 -9.76 11.37 1.16
CA ALA A 574 -10.76 10.88 0.20
C ALA A 574 -10.19 9.77 -0.70
N TYR A 575 -8.93 9.88 -1.12
CA TYR A 575 -8.25 8.83 -1.89
C TYR A 575 -8.09 7.55 -1.07
N LEU A 576 -7.67 7.65 0.19
CA LEU A 576 -7.53 6.49 1.09
C LEU A 576 -8.89 5.80 1.33
N ILE A 577 -9.94 6.58 1.56
CA ILE A 577 -11.31 6.10 1.71
C ILE A 577 -11.75 5.37 0.43
N ALA A 578 -11.71 6.04 -0.73
CA ALA A 578 -12.11 5.45 -2.01
C ALA A 578 -11.31 4.17 -2.33
N HIS A 579 -10.00 4.17 -2.05
CA HIS A 579 -9.16 3.00 -2.20
C HIS A 579 -9.62 1.82 -1.33
N GLY A 580 -9.94 2.07 -0.05
CA GLY A 580 -10.50 1.10 0.87
C GLY A 580 -11.80 0.48 0.36
N PHE A 581 -12.80 1.30 0.04
CA PHE A 581 -14.09 0.82 -0.48
C PHE A 581 -13.95 0.00 -1.77
N PHE A 582 -13.16 0.49 -2.73
CA PHE A 582 -12.99 -0.21 -4.01
C PHE A 582 -12.13 -1.48 -3.91
N SER A 583 -11.23 -1.56 -2.92
CA SER A 583 -10.51 -2.82 -2.66
C SER A 583 -11.44 -3.96 -2.25
N VAL A 584 -12.50 -3.68 -1.49
CA VAL A 584 -13.54 -4.67 -1.12
C VAL A 584 -14.27 -5.14 -2.36
N TYR A 585 -14.64 -4.20 -3.23
CA TYR A 585 -15.31 -4.51 -4.49
C TYR A 585 -14.43 -5.38 -5.40
N ASN A 586 -13.15 -5.05 -5.53
CA ASN A 586 -12.17 -5.89 -6.24
C ASN A 586 -12.11 -7.30 -5.66
N MET A 587 -12.12 -7.44 -4.32
CA MET A 587 -12.13 -8.75 -3.67
C MET A 587 -13.40 -9.55 -3.97
N CYS A 588 -14.55 -8.89 -4.04
CA CYS A 588 -15.81 -9.51 -4.45
C CYS A 588 -15.72 -10.05 -5.89
N VAL A 589 -15.29 -9.21 -6.83
CA VAL A 589 -15.17 -9.57 -8.25
C VAL A 589 -14.27 -10.79 -8.44
N ASP A 590 -13.09 -10.81 -7.82
CA ASP A 590 -12.16 -11.93 -7.93
C ASP A 590 -12.71 -13.20 -7.28
N THR A 591 -13.37 -13.07 -6.14
CA THR A 591 -13.97 -14.22 -5.43
C THR A 591 -15.09 -14.86 -6.26
N LEU A 592 -16.03 -14.07 -6.76
CA LEU A 592 -17.14 -14.58 -7.57
C LEU A 592 -16.63 -15.14 -8.90
N PHE A 593 -15.60 -14.53 -9.48
CA PHE A 593 -14.99 -15.02 -10.71
C PHE A 593 -14.29 -16.37 -10.51
N LEU A 594 -13.53 -16.54 -9.42
CA LEU A 594 -12.90 -17.82 -9.11
C LEU A 594 -13.95 -18.91 -8.84
N CYS A 595 -14.98 -18.60 -8.04
CA CYS A 595 -16.10 -19.53 -7.81
C CYS A 595 -16.82 -19.88 -9.13
N PHE A 596 -16.92 -18.92 -10.06
CA PHE A 596 -17.49 -19.16 -11.39
C PHE A 596 -16.64 -20.07 -12.28
N LEU A 597 -15.31 -19.89 -12.30
CA LEU A 597 -14.43 -20.79 -13.04
C LEU A 597 -14.52 -22.22 -12.50
N GLU A 598 -14.62 -22.35 -11.19
CA GLU A 598 -14.76 -23.64 -10.53
C GLU A 598 -16.13 -24.29 -10.76
N ASP A 599 -17.21 -23.52 -10.72
CA ASP A 599 -18.56 -23.97 -11.07
C ASP A 599 -18.59 -24.52 -12.51
N LEU A 600 -17.86 -23.88 -13.43
CA LEU A 600 -17.72 -24.34 -14.80
C LEU A 600 -16.91 -25.64 -14.97
N GLU A 601 -15.91 -25.89 -14.12
CA GLU A 601 -15.10 -27.12 -14.19
C GLU A 601 -15.80 -28.31 -13.53
N ARG A 602 -16.52 -28.09 -12.42
CA ARG A 602 -17.07 -29.18 -11.60
C ARG A 602 -18.52 -29.55 -11.91
N HIS A 603 -19.31 -28.64 -12.48
CA HIS A 603 -20.73 -28.86 -12.74
C HIS A 603 -21.04 -28.97 -14.24
N ASP A 604 -21.95 -29.90 -14.57
CA ASP A 604 -22.36 -30.21 -15.95
C ASP A 604 -23.79 -29.73 -16.27
N GLY A 605 -24.48 -29.14 -15.29
CA GLY A 605 -25.88 -28.71 -15.39
C GLY A 605 -26.89 -29.87 -15.30
N THR A 606 -26.47 -31.04 -14.83
CA THR A 606 -27.36 -32.19 -14.54
C THR A 606 -28.06 -31.99 -13.20
N MET A 607 -29.14 -32.72 -12.92
CA MET A 607 -29.85 -32.59 -11.64
C MET A 607 -28.98 -32.95 -10.42
N GLN A 608 -27.98 -33.80 -10.61
CA GLN A 608 -27.00 -34.15 -9.57
C GLN A 608 -25.92 -33.06 -9.41
N LYS A 609 -25.63 -32.31 -10.48
CA LYS A 609 -24.57 -31.29 -10.55
C LYS A 609 -25.07 -30.01 -11.24
N PRO A 610 -26.03 -29.27 -10.66
CA PRO A 610 -26.55 -28.04 -11.27
C PRO A 610 -25.54 -26.90 -11.16
N TYR A 611 -25.56 -25.97 -12.11
CA TYR A 611 -24.79 -24.73 -12.03
C TYR A 611 -25.39 -23.78 -10.99
N TYR A 612 -24.53 -23.12 -10.21
CA TYR A 612 -24.88 -22.10 -9.22
C TYR A 612 -24.87 -20.68 -9.78
N MET A 613 -24.22 -20.47 -10.93
CA MET A 613 -24.13 -19.17 -11.58
C MET A 613 -25.48 -18.51 -11.93
N SER A 614 -25.46 -17.19 -12.11
CA SER A 614 -26.67 -16.42 -12.44
C SER A 614 -27.26 -16.80 -13.81
N LYS A 615 -28.59 -16.64 -13.95
CA LYS A 615 -29.31 -16.91 -15.20
C LYS A 615 -28.77 -16.10 -16.39
N ASN A 616 -28.32 -14.86 -16.14
CA ASN A 616 -27.75 -14.01 -17.18
C ASN A 616 -26.43 -14.59 -17.69
N LEU A 617 -25.55 -15.01 -16.78
CA LEU A 617 -24.26 -15.60 -17.12
C LEU A 617 -24.42 -16.94 -17.86
N MET A 618 -25.38 -17.76 -17.42
CA MET A 618 -25.76 -19.02 -18.05
C MET A 618 -26.28 -18.81 -19.48
N LYS A 619 -27.06 -17.76 -19.73
CA LYS A 619 -27.51 -17.36 -21.08
C LYS A 619 -26.34 -16.95 -21.98
N ILE A 620 -25.38 -16.17 -21.45
CA ILE A 620 -24.18 -15.72 -22.20
C ILE A 620 -23.30 -16.91 -22.60
N LEU A 621 -23.21 -17.93 -21.76
CA LEU A 621 -22.42 -19.15 -22.01
C LEU A 621 -23.18 -20.24 -22.78
N ASN A 622 -24.46 -19.99 -23.11
CA ASN A 622 -25.37 -20.96 -23.72
C ASN A 622 -25.42 -22.31 -22.98
N LYS A 623 -25.36 -22.27 -21.63
CA LYS A 623 -25.55 -23.42 -20.74
C LYS A 623 -26.95 -23.35 -20.12
N LYS A 624 -27.49 -24.47 -19.64
CA LYS A 624 -28.77 -24.51 -18.90
C LYS A 624 -28.76 -25.64 -17.87
N ASN A 625 -29.35 -25.41 -16.70
CA ASN A 625 -29.66 -26.48 -15.77
C ASN A 625 -30.80 -27.34 -16.33
N LYS A 626 -30.60 -28.65 -16.40
CA LYS A 626 -31.62 -29.60 -16.82
C LYS A 626 -32.68 -29.70 -15.72
N GLY A 627 -33.89 -29.22 -16.01
CA GLY A 627 -35.03 -29.41 -15.13
C GLY A 627 -35.46 -30.88 -15.05
N PRO A 628 -36.31 -31.25 -14.08
CA PRO A 628 -36.88 -32.59 -14.03
C PRO A 628 -37.59 -32.87 -15.36
N LYS A 629 -37.23 -33.99 -16.00
CA LYS A 629 -38.02 -34.52 -17.12
C LYS A 629 -39.41 -34.79 -16.54
N LYS A 630 -40.38 -33.91 -16.79
CA LYS A 630 -41.79 -34.30 -16.71
C LYS A 630 -41.92 -35.46 -17.69
N GLY A 631 -42.04 -36.67 -17.16
CA GLY A 631 -42.38 -37.83 -17.95
C GLY A 631 -43.63 -37.48 -18.73
N LYS A 632 -43.52 -37.41 -20.06
CA LYS A 632 -44.69 -37.73 -20.87
C LYS A 632 -44.94 -39.21 -20.61
N GLY A 633 -45.76 -39.49 -19.59
CA GLY A 633 -46.51 -40.75 -19.57
C GLY A 633 -47.35 -40.75 -20.83
N LYS A 634 -46.86 -41.46 -21.85
CA LYS A 634 -47.74 -42.30 -22.63
C LYS A 634 -48.17 -43.39 -21.65
N ASP A 635 -49.44 -43.34 -21.26
CA ASP A 635 -50.39 -44.44 -21.35
C ASP A 635 -51.77 -43.92 -20.90
#